data_AF-A0A497IB58-F1
#
_entry.id   AF-A0A497IB58-F1
#
_cell.length_a   1.000
_cell.length_b   1.000
_cell.length_c   1.000
_cell.angle_alpha   90.00
_cell.angle_beta   90.00
_cell.angle_gamma   90.00
#
_symmetry.space_group_name_H-M   'P 1'
#
loop_
_entity.id
_entity.type
_entity.pdbx_description
1 polymer ?
#
loop_
_entity_poly.entity_id
_entity_poly.type
_entity_poly.pdbx_seq_one_letter_code
_entity_poly.pdbx_strand_id
1 'polypeptide(L)'
;MNRAEPRLFSVSSRLGALLFSLLLLDVSGLAGSIVRVPGDFPTIQAAVEAAAEGDTVLLAPGEYLEQLAIWKSLTLSGEDAERVFVSIVSISDTSGVTVSHLTVGAVEVEDAEQVTLDGLAIGGPLSGTGVKVAGQSRVRIAHSTITDCLLAGITVGPSARVEVDECTISRNGSAVGVLSDGEIVILRSSITENRREGLTLGGTAKLVNCTVSGNEGGIGASGLASVEILGCSFSDNREYGVLLIRLAQARMVDCGLRGNKLNVVLQGSAQAELVGCAIEGGDRGIWLEESSQAVLVDCVVSDNTDHGVAHGSSGVVCLDRCTVARNGYGLALAGEARAVITMCSIVENALGVVLFDYARMEISNSEVTQSLGVGVLLGQAAHVQIDGCSVSANVCGIRLRDESTFTCTNSTISENETDGLQIRSSAMASVVDCQVLANRGSGIRVEGSARAEVSHSNIANNSAGVLVMDLAEIDLKGCRVTSNETCGVAITTSISCLDALDTFGGRISGKDNLIPEPGETEGNGMCAVFPPELGFLVSTTGGSWAGLTLQRVRLVLQAQGVATMKPEQRQDRMNAAATVLRFRLDGYRLARAAISLVGTDQIEIDALATRPMELKALVTQTGLLEVRKVLAAAPDPSQLIGKDMSQQEVLPGYGGRQYFSVEALPGARFFLTGAVVDKAEVCTCADERFCVALTLTRAGADFFADWLQQLEPGDQLAIVIDGVVYSVFTVSPEIKKAAEELGWTSVQHILRIEAMPSCEEANLLSLVLNWGPLPFELTIIEEEIQPEGETTPSALVSTQSEVHAGSDQL
;
A
#
# COMPACT_ATOMS: atom_id res chain seq x y z
N MET A 1 37.55 39.03 -7.79
CA MET A 1 38.73 39.06 -8.67
C MET A 1 38.56 37.98 -9.72
N ASN A 2 38.58 38.41 -10.98
CA ASN A 2 38.63 37.66 -12.24
C ASN A 2 37.60 36.53 -12.50
N ARG A 3 36.41 36.98 -12.94
CA ARG A 3 35.67 36.38 -14.06
C ARG A 3 36.35 36.74 -15.38
N ALA A 4 36.36 35.82 -16.35
CA ALA A 4 36.48 36.16 -17.77
C ALA A 4 35.85 35.05 -18.64
N GLU A 5 34.68 35.33 -19.21
CA GLU A 5 34.41 34.96 -20.61
C GLU A 5 35.14 35.98 -21.53
N PRO A 6 35.33 35.72 -22.84
CA PRO A 6 34.28 36.09 -23.80
C PRO A 6 34.19 35.29 -25.13
N ARG A 7 32.94 35.17 -25.62
CA ARG A 7 32.36 35.51 -26.94
C ARG A 7 33.14 35.35 -28.27
N LEU A 8 32.48 34.65 -29.21
CA LEU A 8 32.12 34.99 -30.62
C LEU A 8 32.83 36.15 -31.33
N PHE A 9 33.29 35.90 -32.57
CA PHE A 9 33.38 36.73 -33.81
C PHE A 9 34.44 36.04 -34.72
N SER A 10 34.46 36.00 -36.05
CA SER A 10 33.75 36.69 -37.13
C SER A 10 34.17 36.05 -38.47
N VAL A 11 33.26 36.08 -39.45
CA VAL A 11 33.58 35.96 -40.88
C VAL A 11 34.40 37.16 -41.35
N SER A 12 35.53 36.94 -42.07
CA SER A 12 35.93 37.76 -43.23
C SER A 12 37.25 37.28 -43.90
N SER A 13 37.10 36.88 -45.16
CA SER A 13 37.95 37.20 -46.34
C SER A 13 39.44 37.48 -46.15
N ARG A 14 40.30 36.68 -46.80
CA ARG A 14 41.38 37.19 -47.68
C ARG A 14 41.64 36.26 -48.86
N LEU A 15 41.41 36.84 -50.05
CA LEU A 15 41.98 36.47 -51.34
C LEU A 15 43.50 36.24 -51.24
N GLY A 16 43.96 35.19 -51.90
CA GLY A 16 45.38 34.93 -52.16
C GLY A 16 45.50 33.84 -53.21
N ALA A 17 45.21 34.20 -54.47
CA ALA A 17 45.34 33.33 -55.63
C ALA A 17 46.81 32.94 -55.87
N LEU A 18 47.06 31.66 -56.10
CA LEU A 18 48.14 31.21 -56.96
C LEU A 18 47.61 30.11 -57.87
N LEU A 19 47.76 30.38 -59.16
CA LEU A 19 47.19 29.71 -60.33
C LEU A 19 48.21 28.70 -60.89
N PHE A 20 47.68 27.71 -61.64
CA PHE A 20 48.34 26.67 -62.46
C PHE A 20 48.90 25.45 -61.69
N SER A 21 48.46 24.22 -61.95
CA SER A 21 48.26 23.61 -63.28
C SER A 21 47.00 22.73 -63.40
N LEU A 22 46.29 22.94 -64.51
CA LEU A 22 45.23 22.11 -65.08
C LEU A 22 45.60 20.62 -65.13
N LEU A 23 44.87 19.79 -64.40
CA LEU A 23 44.57 18.42 -64.77
C LEU A 23 43.06 18.33 -64.75
N LEU A 24 42.46 18.42 -65.95
CA LEU A 24 41.06 18.09 -66.19
C LEU A 24 40.88 16.62 -65.82
N LEU A 25 40.41 16.35 -64.61
CA LEU A 25 39.65 15.16 -64.31
C LEU A 25 38.20 15.62 -64.24
N ASP A 26 37.42 15.13 -65.20
CA ASP A 26 35.98 15.30 -65.26
C ASP A 26 35.34 14.95 -63.91
N VAL A 27 34.93 15.97 -63.16
CA VAL A 27 33.91 15.81 -62.13
C VAL A 27 32.56 15.86 -62.85
N SER A 28 32.31 14.85 -63.67
CA SER A 28 30.96 14.49 -64.09
C SER A 28 30.35 13.73 -62.93
N GLY A 29 29.25 14.25 -62.37
CA GLY A 29 28.56 13.62 -61.25
C GLY A 29 28.22 12.16 -61.54
N LEU A 30 28.69 11.26 -60.67
CA LEU A 30 28.24 9.86 -60.64
C LEU A 30 26.85 9.83 -59.98
N ALA A 31 25.82 10.23 -60.72
CA ALA A 31 24.53 9.62 -60.52
C ALA A 31 24.63 8.21 -61.12
N GLY A 32 24.48 7.18 -60.29
CA GLY A 32 24.47 5.80 -60.76
C GLY A 32 23.46 5.61 -61.89
N SER A 33 23.76 4.70 -62.80
CA SER A 33 22.87 4.38 -63.91
C SER A 33 21.59 3.72 -63.42
N ILE A 34 20.49 3.87 -64.16
CA ILE A 34 19.19 3.28 -63.81
C ILE A 34 19.03 1.97 -64.57
N VAL A 35 18.85 0.87 -63.85
CA VAL A 35 18.53 -0.47 -64.36
C VAL A 35 17.07 -0.76 -64.07
N ARG A 36 16.23 -0.99 -65.09
CA ARG A 36 14.78 -1.17 -64.95
C ARG A 36 14.38 -2.64 -64.90
N VAL A 37 13.49 -3.00 -63.99
CA VAL A 37 12.90 -4.34 -63.90
C VAL A 37 11.38 -4.24 -64.06
N PRO A 38 10.75 -5.04 -64.94
CA PRO A 38 11.33 -6.13 -65.74
C PRO A 38 11.90 -5.69 -67.11
N GLY A 39 12.06 -4.39 -67.36
CA GLY A 39 12.37 -3.84 -68.70
C GLY A 39 13.74 -4.24 -69.26
N ASP A 40 14.82 -4.03 -68.49
CA ASP A 40 16.20 -4.34 -68.88
C ASP A 40 16.57 -5.78 -68.48
N PHE A 41 16.03 -6.27 -67.36
CA PHE A 41 16.23 -7.62 -66.85
C PHE A 41 14.91 -8.22 -66.38
N PRO A 42 14.66 -9.53 -66.59
CA PRO A 42 13.39 -10.17 -66.23
C PRO A 42 13.20 -10.39 -64.72
N THR A 43 14.27 -10.38 -63.93
CA THR A 43 14.25 -10.61 -62.47
C THR A 43 15.07 -9.55 -61.75
N ILE A 44 14.75 -9.32 -60.46
CA ILE A 44 15.47 -8.33 -59.65
C ILE A 44 16.91 -8.80 -59.41
N GLN A 45 17.12 -10.09 -59.12
CA GLN A 45 18.47 -10.61 -58.87
C GLN A 45 19.40 -10.44 -60.08
N ALA A 46 18.90 -10.62 -61.30
CA ALA A 46 19.70 -10.42 -62.51
C ALA A 46 20.08 -8.94 -62.72
N ALA A 47 19.16 -8.02 -62.40
CA ALA A 47 19.46 -6.59 -62.41
C ALA A 47 20.50 -6.21 -61.36
N VAL A 48 20.39 -6.76 -60.13
CA VAL A 48 21.39 -6.56 -59.07
C VAL A 48 22.75 -7.07 -59.53
N GLU A 49 22.86 -8.28 -60.09
CA GLU A 49 24.13 -8.83 -60.58
C GLU A 49 24.79 -7.93 -61.64
N ALA A 50 24.01 -7.40 -62.58
CA ALA A 50 24.50 -6.58 -63.68
C ALA A 50 24.82 -5.12 -63.31
N ALA A 51 24.16 -4.56 -62.30
CA ALA A 51 24.35 -3.18 -61.86
C ALA A 51 25.78 -2.92 -61.35
N ALA A 52 26.33 -1.74 -61.64
CA ALA A 52 27.57 -1.28 -61.02
C ALA A 52 27.31 -0.76 -59.59
N GLU A 53 28.37 -0.61 -58.80
CA GLU A 53 28.23 0.00 -57.46
C GLU A 53 27.69 1.44 -57.57
N GLY A 54 26.68 1.75 -56.74
CA GLY A 54 26.00 3.05 -56.73
C GLY A 54 24.85 3.19 -57.74
N ASP A 55 24.63 2.20 -58.62
CA ASP A 55 23.50 2.21 -59.57
C ASP A 55 22.15 2.11 -58.86
N THR A 56 21.08 2.49 -59.57
CA THR A 56 19.69 2.35 -59.13
C THR A 56 18.98 1.25 -59.89
N VAL A 57 18.52 0.21 -59.19
CA VAL A 57 17.59 -0.80 -59.70
C VAL A 57 16.16 -0.31 -59.45
N LEU A 58 15.46 0.09 -60.51
CA LEU A 58 14.10 0.65 -60.48
C LEU A 58 13.07 -0.41 -60.86
N LEU A 59 12.12 -0.68 -59.96
CA LEU A 59 11.10 -1.72 -60.11
C LEU A 59 9.75 -1.13 -60.56
N ALA A 60 9.25 -1.60 -61.70
CA ALA A 60 7.89 -1.31 -62.12
C ALA A 60 6.87 -2.12 -61.27
N PRO A 61 5.59 -1.67 -61.20
CA PRO A 61 4.52 -2.40 -60.50
C PRO A 61 4.46 -3.89 -60.86
N GLY A 62 4.50 -4.74 -59.84
CA GLY A 62 4.53 -6.20 -59.99
C GLY A 62 4.80 -6.94 -58.67
N GLU A 63 4.47 -8.23 -58.65
CA GLU A 63 4.81 -9.15 -57.57
C GLU A 63 6.07 -9.92 -57.95
N TYR A 64 7.13 -9.70 -57.18
CA TYR A 64 8.43 -10.34 -57.32
C TYR A 64 8.63 -11.32 -56.17
N LEU A 65 8.27 -12.58 -56.41
CA LEU A 65 8.40 -13.68 -55.44
C LEU A 65 9.85 -14.20 -55.34
N GLU A 66 10.80 -13.28 -55.25
CA GLU A 66 12.24 -13.54 -55.15
C GLU A 66 12.73 -13.35 -53.71
N GLN A 67 13.72 -14.13 -53.30
CA GLN A 67 14.54 -13.87 -52.12
C GLN A 67 15.82 -13.19 -52.61
N LEU A 68 15.89 -11.87 -52.46
CA LEU A 68 16.94 -11.07 -53.05
C LEU A 68 18.19 -11.03 -52.16
N ALA A 69 19.37 -11.24 -52.75
CA ALA A 69 20.65 -11.05 -52.08
C ALA A 69 21.37 -9.80 -52.63
N ILE A 70 21.73 -8.87 -51.75
CA ILE A 70 22.48 -7.64 -52.06
C ILE A 70 23.78 -7.62 -51.25
N TRP A 71 24.91 -7.69 -51.95
CA TRP A 71 26.27 -7.70 -51.36
C TRP A 71 27.15 -6.54 -51.86
N LYS A 72 26.57 -5.57 -52.55
CA LYS A 72 27.26 -4.38 -53.08
C LYS A 72 26.41 -3.12 -52.90
N SER A 73 27.06 -1.96 -52.89
CA SER A 73 26.39 -0.67 -52.81
C SER A 73 25.48 -0.44 -54.01
N LEU A 74 24.19 -0.19 -53.78
CA LEU A 74 23.21 0.17 -54.81
C LEU A 74 21.94 0.76 -54.18
N THR A 75 21.09 1.35 -55.02
CA THR A 75 19.71 1.75 -54.64
C THR A 75 18.70 0.80 -55.28
N LEU A 76 17.86 0.15 -54.49
CA LEU A 76 16.67 -0.57 -54.93
C LEU A 76 15.45 0.32 -54.68
N SER A 77 14.69 0.65 -55.72
CA SER A 77 13.55 1.57 -55.58
C SER A 77 12.35 1.07 -56.38
N GLY A 78 11.16 1.11 -55.79
CA GLY A 78 9.91 0.88 -56.51
C GLY A 78 9.37 2.17 -57.14
N GLU A 79 8.71 2.06 -58.29
CA GLU A 79 7.97 3.18 -58.89
C GLU A 79 6.71 3.54 -58.07
N ASP A 80 6.18 2.58 -57.29
CA ASP A 80 4.98 2.73 -56.46
C ASP A 80 5.00 1.72 -55.30
N ALA A 81 5.00 2.22 -54.06
CA ALA A 81 5.14 1.40 -52.86
C ALA A 81 4.01 0.38 -52.65
N GLU A 82 2.79 0.69 -53.10
CA GLU A 82 1.62 -0.17 -52.91
C GLU A 82 1.51 -1.26 -54.00
N ARG A 83 2.27 -1.13 -55.08
CA ARG A 83 2.13 -1.99 -56.27
C ARG A 83 3.38 -2.77 -56.63
N VAL A 84 4.49 -2.52 -55.92
CA VAL A 84 5.73 -3.29 -56.04
C VAL A 84 5.86 -4.14 -54.79
N PHE A 85 5.76 -5.47 -54.95
CA PHE A 85 5.93 -6.42 -53.87
C PHE A 85 7.20 -7.25 -54.07
N VAL A 86 8.06 -7.31 -53.06
CA VAL A 86 9.24 -8.17 -53.01
C VAL A 86 9.12 -9.10 -51.82
N SER A 87 9.35 -10.40 -52.01
CA SER A 87 9.18 -11.38 -50.92
C SER A 87 10.16 -11.14 -49.77
N ILE A 88 11.47 -11.21 -50.04
CA ILE A 88 12.52 -11.01 -49.03
C ILE A 88 13.68 -10.22 -49.62
N VAL A 89 14.24 -9.30 -48.84
CA VAL A 89 15.48 -8.59 -49.17
C VAL A 89 16.54 -8.89 -48.10
N SER A 90 17.61 -9.57 -48.50
CA SER A 90 18.77 -9.89 -47.66
C SER A 90 19.97 -9.05 -48.08
N ILE A 91 20.50 -8.26 -47.15
CA ILE A 91 21.64 -7.36 -47.34
C ILE A 91 22.78 -7.84 -46.44
N SER A 92 23.92 -8.20 -47.03
CA SER A 92 25.05 -8.70 -46.24
C SER A 92 26.41 -8.26 -46.77
N ASP A 93 27.39 -8.19 -45.87
CA ASP A 93 28.82 -7.96 -46.17
C ASP A 93 29.08 -6.74 -47.07
N THR A 94 28.34 -5.64 -46.84
CA THR A 94 28.34 -4.50 -47.77
C THR A 94 28.13 -3.16 -47.09
N SER A 95 28.21 -2.06 -47.84
CA SER A 95 27.88 -0.73 -47.36
C SER A 95 27.18 0.13 -48.41
N GLY A 96 26.38 1.09 -47.96
CA GLY A 96 25.74 2.08 -48.83
C GLY A 96 24.63 1.48 -49.69
N VAL A 97 23.72 0.74 -49.06
CA VAL A 97 22.52 0.17 -49.73
C VAL A 97 21.29 0.98 -49.33
N THR A 98 20.50 1.39 -50.32
CA THR A 98 19.19 2.03 -50.08
C THR A 98 18.08 1.17 -50.65
N VAL A 99 17.03 0.89 -49.88
CA VAL A 99 15.81 0.23 -50.32
C VAL A 99 14.65 1.19 -50.08
N SER A 100 13.90 1.51 -51.13
CA SER A 100 12.86 2.56 -51.05
C SER A 100 11.59 2.26 -51.84
N HIS A 101 10.48 2.83 -51.37
CA HIS A 101 9.21 2.92 -52.11
C HIS A 101 8.66 1.59 -52.65
N LEU A 102 8.65 0.55 -51.81
CA LEU A 102 8.14 -0.78 -52.17
C LEU A 102 7.58 -1.52 -50.94
N THR A 103 6.78 -2.55 -51.19
CA THR A 103 6.31 -3.49 -50.17
C THR A 103 7.28 -4.67 -50.08
N VAL A 104 7.75 -5.00 -48.88
CA VAL A 104 8.62 -6.17 -48.61
C VAL A 104 7.96 -7.11 -47.62
N GLY A 105 8.01 -8.42 -47.88
CA GLY A 105 7.61 -9.42 -46.88
C GLY A 105 8.51 -9.41 -45.65
N ALA A 106 9.83 -9.45 -45.84
CA ALA A 106 10.83 -9.32 -44.78
C ALA A 106 12.17 -8.73 -45.26
N VAL A 107 12.89 -8.04 -44.37
CA VAL A 107 14.24 -7.53 -44.61
C VAL A 107 15.21 -8.14 -43.60
N GLU A 108 16.32 -8.67 -44.09
CA GLU A 108 17.40 -9.22 -43.28
C GLU A 108 18.71 -8.48 -43.57
N VAL A 109 19.39 -8.02 -42.52
CA VAL A 109 20.66 -7.29 -42.63
C VAL A 109 21.70 -7.93 -41.72
N GLU A 110 22.86 -8.28 -42.27
CA GLU A 110 23.96 -8.91 -41.53
C GLU A 110 25.31 -8.31 -41.95
N ASP A 111 26.11 -7.86 -40.98
CA ASP A 111 27.42 -7.23 -41.21
C ASP A 111 27.45 -6.17 -42.34
N ALA A 112 26.45 -5.28 -42.35
CA ALA A 112 26.32 -4.21 -43.35
C ALA A 112 26.17 -2.80 -42.75
N GLU A 113 26.90 -1.82 -43.30
CA GLU A 113 26.91 -0.44 -42.81
C GLU A 113 26.21 0.55 -43.76
N GLN A 114 25.64 1.63 -43.23
CA GLN A 114 24.97 2.67 -44.04
C GLN A 114 23.79 2.11 -44.87
N VAL A 115 23.02 1.18 -44.30
CA VAL A 115 21.80 0.66 -44.93
C VAL A 115 20.64 1.61 -44.63
N THR A 116 19.92 2.04 -45.66
CA THR A 116 18.73 2.90 -45.54
C THR A 116 17.49 2.18 -46.07
N LEU A 117 16.47 2.07 -45.24
CA LEU A 117 15.15 1.53 -45.58
C LEU A 117 14.15 2.70 -45.49
N ASP A 118 13.65 3.20 -46.61
CA ASP A 118 12.87 4.45 -46.64
C ASP A 118 11.53 4.30 -47.38
N GLY A 119 10.42 4.72 -46.75
CA GLY A 119 9.11 4.66 -47.40
C GLY A 119 8.64 3.25 -47.74
N LEU A 120 8.92 2.27 -46.87
CA LEU A 120 8.59 0.86 -47.09
C LEU A 120 7.31 0.44 -46.36
N ALA A 121 6.56 -0.49 -46.97
CA ALA A 121 5.56 -1.29 -46.27
C ALA A 121 6.16 -2.69 -46.02
N ILE A 122 6.45 -3.01 -44.77
CA ILE A 122 7.13 -4.26 -44.39
C ILE A 122 6.19 -5.15 -43.60
N GLY A 123 6.08 -6.42 -43.99
CA GLY A 123 5.37 -7.45 -43.24
C GLY A 123 4.15 -8.03 -43.98
N GLY A 124 3.19 -8.55 -43.21
CA GLY A 124 2.02 -9.29 -43.69
C GLY A 124 1.80 -10.61 -42.94
N PRO A 125 0.61 -11.22 -43.03
CA PRO A 125 0.15 -12.29 -42.13
C PRO A 125 0.94 -13.60 -42.18
N LEU A 126 1.80 -13.77 -43.18
CA LEU A 126 2.69 -14.94 -43.32
C LEU A 126 4.16 -14.60 -43.03
N SER A 127 4.48 -13.34 -42.72
CA SER A 127 5.85 -12.89 -42.44
C SER A 127 6.26 -13.23 -41.01
N GLY A 128 7.49 -13.71 -40.84
CA GLY A 128 8.10 -14.01 -39.55
C GLY A 128 8.43 -12.73 -38.78
N THR A 129 9.72 -12.35 -38.79
CA THR A 129 10.16 -11.03 -38.34
C THR A 129 10.18 -10.08 -39.53
N GLY A 130 9.66 -8.85 -39.36
CA GLY A 130 9.62 -7.86 -40.45
C GLY A 130 11.00 -7.37 -40.87
N VAL A 131 11.79 -6.85 -39.92
CA VAL A 131 13.18 -6.42 -40.13
C VAL A 131 14.07 -7.10 -39.10
N LYS A 132 15.05 -7.86 -39.56
CA LYS A 132 16.06 -8.50 -38.71
C LYS A 132 17.43 -7.91 -39.00
N VAL A 133 18.09 -7.37 -37.99
CA VAL A 133 19.43 -6.78 -38.10
C VAL A 133 20.39 -7.52 -37.18
N ALA A 134 21.52 -7.99 -37.70
CA ALA A 134 22.52 -8.76 -36.97
C ALA A 134 23.96 -8.33 -37.34
N GLY A 135 24.93 -8.79 -36.55
CA GLY A 135 26.35 -8.45 -36.76
C GLY A 135 26.63 -6.97 -36.50
N GLN A 136 27.74 -6.46 -37.03
CA GLN A 136 28.16 -5.05 -36.87
C GLN A 136 27.34 -4.09 -37.75
N SER A 137 26.07 -4.41 -38.00
CA SER A 137 25.24 -3.67 -38.95
C SER A 137 24.77 -2.32 -38.43
N ARG A 138 24.64 -1.35 -39.34
CA ARG A 138 24.08 -0.02 -39.08
C ARG A 138 22.97 0.30 -40.07
N VAL A 139 21.73 0.34 -39.57
CA VAL A 139 20.52 0.47 -40.39
C VAL A 139 19.73 1.70 -39.96
N ARG A 140 19.31 2.52 -40.93
CA ARG A 140 18.31 3.58 -40.75
C ARG A 140 17.00 3.15 -41.42
N ILE A 141 15.91 3.20 -40.68
CA ILE A 141 14.55 2.92 -41.16
C ILE A 141 13.76 4.21 -41.04
N ALA A 142 13.25 4.75 -42.14
CA ALA A 142 12.55 6.01 -42.16
C ALA A 142 11.22 5.93 -42.93
N HIS A 143 10.22 6.71 -42.50
CA HIS A 143 8.93 6.88 -43.17
C HIS A 143 8.23 5.55 -43.55
N SER A 144 8.43 4.50 -42.75
CA SER A 144 8.03 3.14 -43.10
C SER A 144 6.95 2.59 -42.18
N THR A 145 6.13 1.68 -42.70
CA THR A 145 5.12 0.95 -41.93
C THR A 145 5.53 -0.51 -41.79
N ILE A 146 5.67 -1.00 -40.57
CA ILE A 146 6.04 -2.39 -40.25
C ILE A 146 4.88 -3.04 -39.52
N THR A 147 4.14 -3.92 -40.21
CA THR A 147 2.84 -4.37 -39.73
C THR A 147 2.55 -5.84 -39.97
N ASP A 148 1.69 -6.38 -39.12
CA ASP A 148 1.08 -7.70 -39.27
C ASP A 148 2.10 -8.86 -39.33
N CYS A 149 3.30 -8.67 -38.76
CA CYS A 149 4.31 -9.72 -38.63
C CYS A 149 3.91 -10.73 -37.53
N LEU A 150 4.19 -12.02 -37.75
CA LEU A 150 3.88 -13.08 -36.77
C LEU A 150 4.75 -12.96 -35.51
N LEU A 151 6.03 -12.61 -35.67
CA LEU A 151 7.01 -12.45 -34.60
C LEU A 151 7.23 -10.97 -34.27
N ALA A 152 8.48 -10.48 -34.26
CA ALA A 152 8.77 -9.08 -34.01
C ALA A 152 8.62 -8.26 -35.29
N GLY A 153 8.18 -6.99 -35.20
CA GLY A 153 8.29 -6.05 -36.30
C GLY A 153 9.75 -5.79 -36.64
N ILE A 154 10.56 -5.46 -35.63
CA ILE A 154 12.01 -5.26 -35.75
C ILE A 154 12.73 -6.12 -34.71
N THR A 155 13.77 -6.86 -35.11
CA THR A 155 14.72 -7.51 -34.20
C THR A 155 16.11 -6.91 -34.40
N VAL A 156 16.70 -6.40 -33.32
CA VAL A 156 18.09 -5.93 -33.25
C VAL A 156 18.92 -6.96 -32.52
N GLY A 157 19.81 -7.63 -33.25
CA GLY A 157 20.74 -8.62 -32.72
C GLY A 157 21.94 -8.01 -31.99
N PRO A 158 22.81 -8.85 -31.43
CA PRO A 158 24.04 -8.41 -30.76
C PRO A 158 24.90 -7.53 -31.67
N SER A 159 25.45 -6.46 -31.09
CA SER A 159 26.29 -5.43 -31.72
C SER A 159 25.69 -4.65 -32.90
N ALA A 160 24.43 -4.92 -33.29
CA ALA A 160 23.75 -4.18 -34.33
C ALA A 160 23.22 -2.83 -33.81
N ARG A 161 23.15 -1.84 -34.71
CA ARG A 161 22.63 -0.49 -34.42
C ARG A 161 21.55 -0.12 -35.41
N VAL A 162 20.38 0.25 -34.89
CA VAL A 162 19.22 0.62 -35.72
C VAL A 162 18.70 2.00 -35.32
N GLU A 163 18.51 2.87 -36.30
CA GLU A 163 17.76 4.13 -36.13
C GLU A 163 16.41 3.99 -36.84
N VAL A 164 15.32 4.32 -36.15
CA VAL A 164 13.95 4.29 -36.66
C VAL A 164 13.39 5.70 -36.55
N ASP A 165 12.90 6.25 -37.66
CA ASP A 165 12.46 7.64 -37.71
C ASP A 165 11.15 7.79 -38.50
N GLU A 166 10.14 8.42 -37.88
CA GLU A 166 8.83 8.65 -38.53
C GLU A 166 8.18 7.37 -39.08
N CYS A 167 8.27 6.27 -38.31
CA CYS A 167 7.73 4.97 -38.68
C CYS A 167 6.47 4.61 -37.87
N THR A 168 5.67 3.70 -38.42
CA THR A 168 4.57 3.03 -37.72
C THR A 168 4.86 1.55 -37.57
N ILE A 169 4.85 1.03 -36.33
CA ILE A 169 5.10 -0.38 -36.02
C ILE A 169 3.88 -0.95 -35.29
N SER A 170 3.05 -1.72 -36.00
CA SER A 170 1.73 -2.11 -35.48
C SER A 170 1.30 -3.53 -35.75
N ARG A 171 0.41 -4.09 -34.91
CA ARG A 171 -0.21 -5.41 -35.10
C ARG A 171 0.77 -6.58 -35.29
N ASN A 172 2.00 -6.42 -34.80
CA ASN A 172 3.00 -7.47 -34.81
C ASN A 172 2.85 -8.38 -33.57
N GLY A 173 3.60 -9.47 -33.51
CA GLY A 173 3.75 -10.24 -32.27
C GLY A 173 4.30 -9.36 -31.15
N SER A 174 5.53 -8.87 -31.28
CA SER A 174 6.06 -7.73 -30.50
C SER A 174 6.47 -6.64 -31.49
N ALA A 175 6.51 -5.37 -31.11
CA ALA A 175 6.89 -4.34 -32.08
C ALA A 175 8.41 -4.37 -32.34
N VAL A 176 9.21 -4.29 -31.27
CA VAL A 176 10.68 -4.29 -31.33
C VAL A 176 11.27 -5.23 -30.29
N GLY A 177 12.24 -6.05 -30.68
CA GLY A 177 13.08 -6.84 -29.77
C GLY A 177 14.55 -6.45 -29.90
N VAL A 178 15.20 -6.07 -28.80
CA VAL A 178 16.64 -5.73 -28.76
C VAL A 178 17.37 -6.76 -27.91
N LEU A 179 18.32 -7.47 -28.51
CA LEU A 179 19.03 -8.58 -27.89
C LEU A 179 20.42 -8.14 -27.41
N SER A 180 20.84 -8.65 -26.25
CA SER A 180 22.20 -8.49 -25.71
C SER A 180 22.68 -7.03 -25.69
N ASP A 181 23.69 -6.66 -26.47
CA ASP A 181 24.29 -5.33 -26.56
C ASP A 181 23.81 -4.53 -27.79
N GLY A 182 22.75 -5.00 -28.47
CA GLY A 182 22.13 -4.26 -29.57
C GLY A 182 21.63 -2.88 -29.14
N GLU A 183 21.67 -1.93 -30.07
CA GLU A 183 21.27 -0.54 -29.84
C GLU A 183 20.15 -0.14 -30.81
N ILE A 184 19.10 0.48 -30.28
CA ILE A 184 18.06 1.11 -31.12
C ILE A 184 17.77 2.55 -30.69
N VAL A 185 17.64 3.43 -31.67
CA VAL A 185 17.14 4.80 -31.49
C VAL A 185 15.85 4.94 -32.27
N ILE A 186 14.75 5.32 -31.62
CA ILE A 186 13.45 5.50 -32.23
C ILE A 186 13.03 6.96 -32.05
N LEU A 187 12.69 7.62 -33.15
CA LEU A 187 12.36 9.04 -33.20
C LEU A 187 10.99 9.21 -33.87
N ARG A 188 10.13 10.07 -33.29
CA ARG A 188 8.89 10.56 -33.92
C ARG A 188 8.00 9.45 -34.51
N SER A 189 7.98 8.29 -33.86
CA SER A 189 7.37 7.06 -34.39
C SER A 189 6.22 6.56 -33.51
N SER A 190 5.33 5.78 -34.11
CA SER A 190 4.16 5.18 -33.47
C SER A 190 4.31 3.68 -33.32
N ILE A 191 4.19 3.16 -32.10
CA ILE A 191 4.32 1.74 -31.74
C ILE A 191 3.01 1.28 -31.12
N THR A 192 2.13 0.69 -31.93
CA THR A 192 0.72 0.59 -31.55
C THR A 192 0.08 -0.76 -31.83
N GLU A 193 -0.84 -1.18 -30.97
CA GLU A 193 -1.69 -2.37 -31.20
C GLU A 193 -0.90 -3.67 -31.44
N ASN A 194 0.30 -3.80 -30.89
CA ASN A 194 1.06 -5.04 -30.99
C ASN A 194 0.51 -6.07 -29.99
N ARG A 195 0.56 -7.35 -30.35
CA ARG A 195 -0.06 -8.42 -29.58
C ARG A 195 0.61 -8.64 -28.22
N ARG A 196 1.91 -8.32 -28.13
CA ARG A 196 2.75 -8.34 -26.92
C ARG A 196 3.32 -6.95 -26.63
N GLU A 197 4.55 -6.86 -26.12
CA GLU A 197 5.21 -5.60 -25.79
C GLU A 197 5.49 -4.73 -27.03
N GLY A 198 5.40 -3.42 -26.84
CA GLY A 198 5.91 -2.43 -27.79
C GLY A 198 7.42 -2.62 -28.00
N LEU A 199 8.19 -2.66 -26.90
CA LEU A 199 9.61 -3.00 -26.95
C LEU A 199 9.97 -4.03 -25.87
N THR A 200 10.72 -5.06 -26.27
CA THR A 200 11.38 -6.00 -25.37
C THR A 200 12.89 -5.77 -25.41
N LEU A 201 13.49 -5.38 -24.28
CA LEU A 201 14.88 -4.92 -24.21
C LEU A 201 15.75 -5.84 -23.36
N GLY A 202 16.75 -6.44 -24.00
CA GLY A 202 17.97 -6.94 -23.35
C GLY A 202 19.17 -5.99 -23.51
N GLY A 203 19.12 -5.06 -24.48
CA GLY A 203 20.17 -4.08 -24.79
C GLY A 203 19.76 -2.64 -24.53
N THR A 204 20.22 -1.72 -25.38
CA THR A 204 20.04 -0.27 -25.18
C THR A 204 18.99 0.30 -26.14
N ALA A 205 18.10 1.13 -25.62
CA ALA A 205 17.13 1.86 -26.44
C ALA A 205 17.08 3.35 -26.09
N LYS A 206 16.84 4.19 -27.11
CA LYS A 206 16.50 5.61 -26.92
C LYS A 206 15.23 5.93 -27.69
N LEU A 207 14.23 6.50 -27.03
CA LEU A 207 12.99 6.94 -27.64
C LEU A 207 12.85 8.45 -27.51
N VAL A 208 12.47 9.13 -28.60
CA VAL A 208 12.25 10.59 -28.62
C VAL A 208 10.96 10.92 -29.36
N ASN A 209 10.03 11.58 -28.68
CA ASN A 209 8.74 12.01 -29.23
C ASN A 209 7.96 10.85 -29.88
N CYS A 210 7.98 9.69 -29.23
CA CYS A 210 7.28 8.49 -29.69
C CYS A 210 5.96 8.27 -28.96
N THR A 211 5.02 7.60 -29.63
CA THR A 211 3.77 7.11 -29.05
C THR A 211 3.83 5.60 -28.93
N VAL A 212 3.57 5.06 -27.74
CA VAL A 212 3.52 3.62 -27.45
C VAL A 212 2.16 3.29 -26.83
N SER A 213 1.23 2.75 -27.61
CA SER A 213 -0.15 2.57 -27.12
C SER A 213 -0.88 1.32 -27.61
N GLY A 214 -1.86 0.85 -26.82
CA GLY A 214 -2.70 -0.30 -27.18
C GLY A 214 -1.95 -1.63 -27.29
N ASN A 215 -0.73 -1.73 -26.78
CA ASN A 215 0.06 -2.97 -26.76
C ASN A 215 -0.30 -3.82 -25.52
N GLU A 216 0.23 -5.04 -25.40
CA GLU A 216 0.14 -5.78 -24.12
C GLU A 216 0.90 -5.07 -23.01
N GLY A 217 2.13 -4.64 -23.30
CA GLY A 217 2.94 -3.76 -22.46
C GLY A 217 3.66 -2.72 -23.33
N GLY A 218 4.03 -1.58 -22.77
CA GLY A 218 4.77 -0.55 -23.51
C GLY A 218 6.23 -0.95 -23.73
N ILE A 219 7.03 -0.90 -22.67
CA ILE A 219 8.44 -1.34 -22.67
C ILE A 219 8.67 -2.35 -21.54
N GLY A 220 9.21 -3.51 -21.89
CA GLY A 220 9.74 -4.48 -20.93
C GLY A 220 11.27 -4.58 -21.06
N ALA A 221 12.01 -4.16 -20.03
CA ALA A 221 13.46 -4.21 -20.01
C ALA A 221 13.98 -5.13 -18.89
N SER A 222 14.98 -5.96 -19.19
CA SER A 222 15.50 -6.94 -18.24
C SER A 222 17.02 -7.08 -18.28
N GLY A 223 17.60 -7.53 -17.17
CA GLY A 223 19.04 -7.78 -17.09
C GLY A 223 19.80 -6.47 -16.98
N LEU A 224 20.73 -6.19 -17.89
CA LEU A 224 21.53 -4.95 -17.93
C LEU A 224 20.98 -3.95 -18.95
N ALA A 225 19.74 -4.16 -19.43
CA ALA A 225 19.12 -3.27 -20.40
C ALA A 225 19.01 -1.83 -19.88
N SER A 226 19.21 -0.87 -20.77
CA SER A 226 19.09 0.56 -20.45
C SER A 226 18.21 1.27 -21.46
N VAL A 227 17.37 2.18 -20.99
CA VAL A 227 16.46 2.94 -21.87
C VAL A 227 16.40 4.42 -21.49
N GLU A 228 16.57 5.29 -22.49
CA GLU A 228 16.34 6.73 -22.37
C GLU A 228 15.06 7.10 -23.13
N ILE A 229 14.13 7.80 -22.47
CA ILE A 229 12.81 8.12 -23.01
C ILE A 229 12.57 9.61 -22.86
N LEU A 230 12.40 10.34 -23.97
CA LEU A 230 12.24 11.80 -23.97
C LEU A 230 10.99 12.23 -24.72
N GLY A 231 10.08 12.95 -24.05
CA GLY A 231 8.89 13.51 -24.69
C GLY A 231 7.92 12.47 -25.24
N CYS A 232 7.94 11.24 -24.70
CA CYS A 232 7.13 10.12 -25.21
C CYS A 232 5.79 9.99 -24.47
N SER A 233 4.82 9.40 -25.15
CA SER A 233 3.50 9.05 -24.58
C SER A 233 3.31 7.53 -24.55
N PHE A 234 2.96 6.99 -23.38
CA PHE A 234 2.59 5.59 -23.16
C PHE A 234 1.14 5.53 -22.74
N SER A 235 0.24 5.05 -23.60
CA SER A 235 -1.18 5.04 -23.24
C SER A 235 -1.90 3.73 -23.54
N ASP A 236 -2.86 3.40 -22.68
CA ASP A 236 -3.81 2.31 -22.93
C ASP A 236 -3.12 0.96 -23.24
N ASN A 237 -1.91 0.73 -22.70
CA ASN A 237 -1.27 -0.58 -22.76
C ASN A 237 -1.89 -1.48 -21.68
N ARG A 238 -2.17 -2.72 -22.05
CA ARG A 238 -3.07 -3.61 -21.30
C ARG A 238 -2.58 -3.97 -19.91
N GLU A 239 -1.27 -4.15 -19.75
CA GLU A 239 -0.64 -4.54 -18.49
C GLU A 239 0.21 -3.41 -17.91
N TYR A 240 1.16 -2.87 -18.67
CA TYR A 240 2.06 -1.84 -18.15
C TYR A 240 2.56 -0.84 -19.19
N GLY A 241 2.90 0.37 -18.75
CA GLY A 241 3.63 1.36 -19.55
C GLY A 241 5.11 1.01 -19.66
N VAL A 242 5.79 0.92 -18.52
CA VAL A 242 7.22 0.57 -18.42
C VAL A 242 7.44 -0.46 -17.31
N LEU A 243 8.09 -1.58 -17.62
CA LEU A 243 8.49 -2.63 -16.70
C LEU A 243 10.01 -2.83 -16.74
N LEU A 244 10.67 -2.65 -15.61
CA LEU A 244 12.11 -2.89 -15.45
C LEU A 244 12.34 -4.05 -14.47
N ILE A 245 13.16 -5.01 -14.86
CA ILE A 245 13.43 -6.23 -14.08
C ILE A 245 14.94 -6.44 -13.93
N ARG A 246 15.36 -6.95 -12.76
CA ARG A 246 16.77 -7.25 -12.41
C ARG A 246 17.61 -6.00 -12.25
N LEU A 247 18.52 -5.69 -13.17
CA LEU A 247 19.43 -4.53 -13.08
C LEU A 247 19.12 -3.49 -14.16
N ALA A 248 17.93 -3.59 -14.77
CA ALA A 248 17.53 -2.72 -15.86
C ALA A 248 17.36 -1.27 -15.36
N GLN A 249 17.69 -0.32 -16.24
CA GLN A 249 17.68 1.10 -15.92
C GLN A 249 16.84 1.89 -16.92
N ALA A 250 16.06 2.85 -16.44
CA ALA A 250 15.37 3.81 -17.30
C ALA A 250 15.59 5.24 -16.83
N ARG A 251 15.74 6.15 -17.79
CA ARG A 251 15.64 7.59 -17.57
C ARG A 251 14.54 8.16 -18.45
N MET A 252 13.57 8.82 -17.83
CA MET A 252 12.38 9.36 -18.48
C MET A 252 12.30 10.86 -18.25
N VAL A 253 12.15 11.63 -19.32
CA VAL A 253 12.09 13.09 -19.27
C VAL A 253 10.90 13.60 -20.06
N ASP A 254 10.04 14.39 -19.42
CA ASP A 254 8.85 15.01 -20.03
C ASP A 254 7.92 13.98 -20.70
N CYS A 255 7.75 12.81 -20.08
CA CYS A 255 6.95 11.71 -20.61
C CYS A 255 5.55 11.66 -19.97
N GLY A 256 4.55 11.27 -20.76
CA GLY A 256 3.20 10.97 -20.27
C GLY A 256 2.94 9.47 -20.25
N LEU A 257 2.52 8.91 -19.12
CA LEU A 257 2.08 7.53 -18.96
C LEU A 257 0.63 7.55 -18.48
N ARG A 258 -0.30 7.08 -19.32
CA ARG A 258 -1.73 7.27 -19.09
C ARG A 258 -2.60 6.06 -19.35
N GLY A 259 -3.48 5.72 -18.41
CA GLY A 259 -4.49 4.67 -18.63
C GLY A 259 -3.91 3.27 -18.85
N ASN A 260 -2.62 3.06 -18.57
CA ASN A 260 -2.05 1.73 -18.48
C ASN A 260 -2.50 1.11 -17.16
N LYS A 261 -2.72 -0.20 -17.11
CA LYS A 261 -3.10 -0.87 -15.85
C LYS A 261 -2.05 -0.61 -14.75
N LEU A 262 -0.76 -0.76 -15.05
CA LEU A 262 0.35 -0.33 -14.19
C LEU A 262 1.24 0.64 -14.98
N ASN A 263 1.42 1.89 -14.55
CA ASN A 263 2.20 2.82 -15.39
C ASN A 263 3.70 2.48 -15.38
N VAL A 264 4.32 2.42 -14.19
CA VAL A 264 5.74 2.08 -14.02
C VAL A 264 5.90 0.96 -12.99
N VAL A 265 6.63 -0.09 -13.35
CA VAL A 265 6.88 -1.24 -12.48
C VAL A 265 8.37 -1.56 -12.41
N LEU A 266 8.92 -1.65 -11.21
CA LEU A 266 10.32 -1.98 -10.96
C LEU A 266 10.44 -3.23 -10.10
N GLN A 267 11.27 -4.19 -10.54
CA GLN A 267 11.48 -5.47 -9.87
C GLN A 267 12.97 -5.83 -9.80
N GLY A 268 13.38 -6.54 -8.76
CA GLY A 268 14.79 -6.86 -8.53
C GLY A 268 15.57 -5.68 -7.94
N SER A 269 16.61 -5.25 -8.64
CA SER A 269 17.45 -4.09 -8.32
C SER A 269 17.36 -3.03 -9.43
N ALA A 270 16.23 -2.99 -10.12
CA ALA A 270 15.98 -2.07 -11.23
C ALA A 270 15.92 -0.62 -10.74
N GLN A 271 16.31 0.31 -11.61
CA GLN A 271 16.38 1.73 -11.27
C GLN A 271 15.66 2.58 -12.30
N ALA A 272 14.86 3.55 -11.85
CA ALA A 272 14.23 4.52 -12.74
C ALA A 272 14.43 5.95 -12.22
N GLU A 273 14.83 6.84 -13.12
CA GLU A 273 14.85 8.29 -12.93
C GLU A 273 13.76 8.92 -13.81
N LEU A 274 12.82 9.65 -13.19
CA LEU A 274 11.73 10.32 -13.88
C LEU A 274 11.82 11.82 -13.59
N VAL A 275 11.82 12.64 -14.65
CA VAL A 275 11.93 14.10 -14.56
C VAL A 275 10.81 14.75 -15.38
N GLY A 276 9.96 15.57 -14.77
CA GLY A 276 8.90 16.26 -15.50
C GLY A 276 7.81 15.34 -16.06
N CYS A 277 7.70 14.11 -15.54
CA CYS A 277 6.79 13.11 -16.08
C CYS A 277 5.38 13.22 -15.47
N ALA A 278 4.37 12.91 -16.27
CA ALA A 278 2.97 12.77 -15.86
C ALA A 278 2.56 11.30 -15.87
N ILE A 279 2.21 10.74 -14.71
CA ILE A 279 1.82 9.35 -14.50
C ILE A 279 0.36 9.34 -14.01
N GLU A 280 -0.57 9.19 -14.95
CA GLU A 280 -1.99 9.51 -14.71
C GLU A 280 -2.94 8.38 -15.11
N GLY A 281 -3.78 7.92 -14.18
CA GLY A 281 -4.79 6.91 -14.49
C GLY A 281 -4.22 5.49 -14.65
N GLY A 282 -5.00 4.51 -14.22
CA GLY A 282 -4.58 3.11 -14.12
C GLY A 282 -4.95 2.52 -12.76
N ASP A 283 -4.51 1.30 -12.49
CA ASP A 283 -4.60 0.72 -11.15
C ASP A 283 -3.51 1.34 -10.28
N ARG A 284 -2.25 1.31 -10.74
CA ARG A 284 -1.10 1.83 -9.99
C ARG A 284 -0.22 2.73 -10.83
N GLY A 285 0.23 3.84 -10.24
CA GLY A 285 1.16 4.77 -10.85
C GLY A 285 2.57 4.18 -10.91
N ILE A 286 3.23 4.05 -9.76
CA ILE A 286 4.58 3.52 -9.65
C ILE A 286 4.61 2.42 -8.60
N TRP A 287 5.01 1.22 -9.02
CA TRP A 287 5.10 0.04 -8.16
C TRP A 287 6.53 -0.49 -8.10
N LEU A 288 7.06 -0.60 -6.89
CA LEU A 288 8.41 -1.10 -6.62
C LEU A 288 8.37 -2.37 -5.78
N GLU A 289 9.21 -3.32 -6.16
CA GLU A 289 9.45 -4.56 -5.42
C GLU A 289 10.94 -4.80 -5.18
N GLU A 290 11.21 -5.73 -4.26
CA GLU A 290 12.55 -6.16 -3.87
C GLU A 290 13.45 -4.96 -3.49
N SER A 291 14.61 -4.79 -4.11
CA SER A 291 15.58 -3.72 -3.82
C SER A 291 15.61 -2.65 -4.92
N SER A 292 14.52 -2.48 -5.65
CA SER A 292 14.41 -1.51 -6.74
C SER A 292 14.38 -0.05 -6.24
N GLN A 293 14.69 0.89 -7.12
CA GLN A 293 14.80 2.31 -6.75
C GLN A 293 14.14 3.21 -7.78
N ALA A 294 13.37 4.19 -7.31
CA ALA A 294 12.77 5.23 -8.14
C ALA A 294 13.13 6.61 -7.61
N VAL A 295 13.60 7.48 -8.51
CA VAL A 295 13.84 8.91 -8.25
C VAL A 295 12.91 9.70 -9.15
N LEU A 296 12.05 10.52 -8.54
CA LEU A 296 11.13 11.41 -9.24
C LEU A 296 11.48 12.85 -8.92
N VAL A 297 11.53 13.67 -9.96
CA VAL A 297 11.82 15.10 -9.87
C VAL A 297 10.82 15.88 -10.72
N ASP A 298 10.10 16.82 -10.11
CA ASP A 298 9.12 17.67 -10.82
C ASP A 298 8.02 16.84 -11.54
N CYS A 299 7.65 15.68 -10.97
CA CYS A 299 6.68 14.75 -11.56
C CYS A 299 5.27 14.89 -10.96
N VAL A 300 4.26 14.47 -11.74
CA VAL A 300 2.86 14.35 -11.29
C VAL A 300 2.43 12.90 -11.35
N VAL A 301 1.92 12.37 -10.23
CA VAL A 301 1.35 11.01 -10.13
C VAL A 301 -0.10 11.14 -9.67
N SER A 302 -1.06 10.92 -10.57
CA SER A 302 -2.47 11.17 -10.22
C SER A 302 -3.50 10.23 -10.81
N ASP A 303 -4.69 10.27 -10.22
CA ASP A 303 -5.89 9.61 -10.75
C ASP A 303 -5.75 8.07 -10.89
N ASN A 304 -4.85 7.44 -10.12
CA ASN A 304 -4.69 5.99 -10.08
C ASN A 304 -5.64 5.37 -9.06
N THR A 305 -6.36 4.31 -9.44
CA THR A 305 -7.47 3.77 -8.63
C THR A 305 -7.02 3.08 -7.35
N ASP A 306 -5.79 2.56 -7.30
CA ASP A 306 -5.22 1.86 -6.15
C ASP A 306 -4.08 2.68 -5.52
N HIS A 307 -2.86 2.65 -6.07
CA HIS A 307 -1.70 3.35 -5.49
C HIS A 307 -1.13 4.41 -6.44
N GLY A 308 -0.79 5.59 -5.93
CA GLY A 308 0.06 6.56 -6.63
C GLY A 308 1.48 6.05 -6.72
N VAL A 309 2.17 5.97 -5.57
CA VAL A 309 3.50 5.38 -5.45
C VAL A 309 3.50 4.33 -4.35
N ALA A 310 4.03 3.13 -4.62
CA ALA A 310 4.09 2.07 -3.62
C ALA A 310 5.37 1.24 -3.70
N HIS A 311 5.86 0.84 -2.52
CA HIS A 311 7.01 -0.03 -2.37
C HIS A 311 6.75 -1.11 -1.32
N GLY A 312 6.75 -2.39 -1.74
CA GLY A 312 6.39 -3.52 -0.87
C GLY A 312 7.54 -4.19 -0.10
N SER A 313 8.80 -3.95 -0.50
CA SER A 313 9.98 -4.72 -0.04
C SER A 313 11.09 -3.87 0.63
N SER A 314 12.32 -3.78 0.10
CA SER A 314 13.50 -3.20 0.78
C SER A 314 14.28 -2.13 -0.03
N GLY A 315 13.64 -1.54 -1.03
CA GLY A 315 14.22 -0.52 -1.91
C GLY A 315 13.91 0.92 -1.49
N VAL A 316 14.11 1.86 -2.41
CA VAL A 316 14.13 3.30 -2.13
C VAL A 316 13.27 4.10 -3.10
N VAL A 317 12.47 5.02 -2.57
CA VAL A 317 11.71 6.00 -3.33
C VAL A 317 12.17 7.41 -2.94
N CYS A 318 12.61 8.21 -3.91
CA CYS A 318 12.95 9.62 -3.71
C CYS A 318 11.98 10.49 -4.50
N LEU A 319 11.28 11.40 -3.82
CA LEU A 319 10.39 12.39 -4.44
C LEU A 319 10.90 13.80 -4.14
N ASP A 320 11.14 14.59 -5.20
CA ASP A 320 11.56 15.99 -5.11
C ASP A 320 10.65 16.87 -5.98
N ARG A 321 10.00 17.86 -5.39
CA ARG A 321 9.04 18.77 -6.07
C ARG A 321 7.95 18.04 -6.86
N CYS A 322 7.46 16.91 -6.34
CA CYS A 322 6.45 16.11 -6.99
C CYS A 322 5.04 16.37 -6.43
N THR A 323 4.02 16.13 -7.26
CA THR A 323 2.61 16.12 -6.86
C THR A 323 2.06 14.71 -6.94
N VAL A 324 1.51 14.18 -5.84
CA VAL A 324 0.85 12.88 -5.77
C VAL A 324 -0.61 13.08 -5.38
N ALA A 325 -1.53 13.00 -6.34
CA ALA A 325 -2.89 13.48 -6.15
C ALA A 325 -4.00 12.54 -6.63
N ARG A 326 -5.15 12.53 -5.93
CA ARG A 326 -6.36 11.80 -6.36
C ARG A 326 -6.13 10.30 -6.63
N ASN A 327 -5.33 9.65 -5.79
CA ASN A 327 -5.12 8.21 -5.84
C ASN A 327 -5.86 7.52 -4.68
N GLY A 328 -6.00 6.18 -4.72
CA GLY A 328 -6.46 5.41 -3.56
C GLY A 328 -5.52 5.62 -2.36
N TYR A 329 -4.25 5.24 -2.50
CA TYR A 329 -3.16 5.59 -1.60
C TYR A 329 -2.22 6.55 -2.32
N GLY A 330 -1.88 7.70 -1.72
CA GLY A 330 -0.87 8.59 -2.28
C GLY A 330 0.50 7.90 -2.30
N LEU A 331 1.01 7.57 -1.11
CA LEU A 331 2.24 6.80 -0.93
C LEU A 331 2.02 5.63 0.03
N ALA A 332 2.43 4.41 -0.35
CA ALA A 332 2.38 3.23 0.50
C ALA A 332 3.74 2.51 0.59
N LEU A 333 4.22 2.28 1.82
CA LEU A 333 5.49 1.58 2.07
C LEU A 333 5.28 0.41 3.03
N ALA A 334 5.87 -0.74 2.71
CA ALA A 334 5.89 -1.92 3.56
C ALA A 334 7.30 -2.55 3.58
N GLY A 335 7.48 -3.63 4.36
CA GLY A 335 8.78 -4.29 4.50
C GLY A 335 9.83 -3.37 5.14
N GLU A 336 10.99 -3.24 4.49
CA GLU A 336 12.10 -2.37 4.89
C GLU A 336 12.25 -1.15 3.94
N ALA A 337 11.23 -0.84 3.16
CA ALA A 337 11.25 0.21 2.15
C ALA A 337 11.56 1.58 2.77
N ARG A 338 12.27 2.42 2.02
CA ARG A 338 12.63 3.78 2.43
C ARG A 338 12.09 4.82 1.48
N ALA A 339 11.57 5.91 2.01
CA ALA A 339 11.21 7.08 1.22
C ALA A 339 11.89 8.36 1.73
N VAL A 340 12.35 9.19 0.79
CA VAL A 340 12.84 10.55 1.04
C VAL A 340 12.00 11.51 0.20
N ILE A 341 11.29 12.43 0.85
CA ILE A 341 10.31 13.31 0.22
C ILE A 341 10.64 14.76 0.54
N THR A 342 10.80 15.60 -0.47
CA THR A 342 11.18 17.01 -0.30
C THR A 342 10.37 17.91 -1.23
N MET A 343 9.82 19.01 -0.69
CA MET A 343 9.07 20.01 -1.47
C MET A 343 7.88 19.42 -2.27
N CYS A 344 7.25 18.36 -1.76
CA CYS A 344 6.18 17.65 -2.46
C CYS A 344 4.78 18.03 -1.95
N SER A 345 3.78 17.80 -2.81
CA SER A 345 2.35 17.94 -2.49
C SER A 345 1.65 16.58 -2.62
N ILE A 346 1.16 16.03 -1.49
CA ILE A 346 0.41 14.78 -1.44
C ILE A 346 -1.04 15.13 -1.09
N VAL A 347 -1.92 15.20 -2.09
CA VAL A 347 -3.19 15.92 -1.97
C VAL A 347 -4.40 15.13 -2.52
N GLU A 348 -5.57 15.25 -1.89
CA GLU A 348 -6.83 14.66 -2.42
C GLU A 348 -6.80 13.13 -2.60
N ASN A 349 -5.96 12.40 -1.85
CA ASN A 349 -5.92 10.93 -1.93
C ASN A 349 -6.95 10.29 -0.98
N ALA A 350 -7.38 9.05 -1.22
CA ALA A 350 -8.28 8.38 -0.26
C ALA A 350 -7.57 8.13 1.08
N LEU A 351 -6.29 7.75 1.03
CA LEU A 351 -5.33 7.80 2.13
C LEU A 351 -4.06 8.50 1.65
N GLY A 352 -3.52 9.43 2.45
CA GLY A 352 -2.37 10.24 2.03
C GLY A 352 -1.09 9.41 1.94
N VAL A 353 -0.55 9.04 3.11
CA VAL A 353 0.69 8.28 3.26
C VAL A 353 0.50 7.14 4.25
N VAL A 354 0.93 5.94 3.90
CA VAL A 354 0.78 4.74 4.74
C VAL A 354 2.10 3.97 4.84
N LEU A 355 2.51 3.63 6.07
CA LEU A 355 3.69 2.83 6.35
C LEU A 355 3.40 1.66 7.27
N PHE A 356 3.94 0.50 6.93
CA PHE A 356 3.83 -0.76 7.67
C PHE A 356 5.18 -1.48 7.82
N ASP A 357 5.18 -2.55 8.61
CA ASP A 357 6.34 -3.37 8.95
C ASP A 357 7.50 -2.57 9.56
N TYR A 358 8.64 -2.44 8.85
CA TYR A 358 9.84 -1.70 9.26
C TYR A 358 10.15 -0.53 8.30
N ALA A 359 9.16 -0.10 7.52
CA ALA A 359 9.32 0.94 6.52
C ALA A 359 9.73 2.28 7.16
N ARG A 360 10.51 3.06 6.42
CA ARG A 360 11.05 4.35 6.89
C ARG A 360 10.73 5.48 5.93
N MET A 361 10.38 6.64 6.46
CA MET A 361 10.20 7.84 5.65
C MET A 361 10.77 9.09 6.32
N GLU A 362 11.46 9.88 5.52
CA GLU A 362 11.86 11.25 5.84
C GLU A 362 11.10 12.19 4.90
N ILE A 363 10.28 13.09 5.44
CA ILE A 363 9.52 14.08 4.67
C ILE A 363 9.84 15.49 5.17
N SER A 364 10.24 16.37 4.26
CA SER A 364 10.58 17.76 4.59
C SER A 364 9.96 18.77 3.64
N ASN A 365 9.60 19.94 4.18
CA ASN A 365 9.09 21.08 3.41
C ASN A 365 7.93 20.71 2.46
N SER A 366 7.07 19.79 2.88
CA SER A 366 6.04 19.17 2.04
C SER A 366 4.65 19.28 2.67
N GLU A 367 3.62 19.03 1.89
CA GLU A 367 2.23 19.05 2.36
C GLU A 367 1.53 17.69 2.15
N VAL A 368 0.74 17.27 3.14
CA VAL A 368 -0.16 16.11 3.08
C VAL A 368 -1.57 16.56 3.43
N THR A 369 -2.40 16.81 2.41
CA THR A 369 -3.64 17.56 2.58
C THR A 369 -4.84 16.96 1.89
N GLN A 370 -6.04 17.29 2.40
CA GLN A 370 -7.31 16.97 1.75
C GLN A 370 -7.53 15.46 1.49
N SER A 371 -6.91 14.59 2.28
CA SER A 371 -7.12 13.15 2.15
C SER A 371 -8.50 12.78 2.70
N LEU A 372 -9.22 11.90 2.00
CA LEU A 372 -10.55 11.42 2.42
C LEU A 372 -10.50 10.50 3.65
N GLY A 373 -9.29 10.17 4.12
CA GLY A 373 -9.01 9.35 5.29
C GLY A 373 -7.89 9.95 6.13
N VAL A 374 -6.99 9.09 6.63
CA VAL A 374 -5.81 9.54 7.38
C VAL A 374 -4.81 10.19 6.44
N GLY A 375 -4.27 11.35 6.84
CA GLY A 375 -3.17 12.02 6.12
C GLY A 375 -1.90 11.17 6.17
N VAL A 376 -1.39 10.88 7.38
CA VAL A 376 -0.21 10.01 7.57
C VAL A 376 -0.51 8.88 8.57
N LEU A 377 -0.44 7.63 8.13
CA LEU A 377 -0.70 6.43 8.92
C LEU A 377 0.57 5.58 9.08
N LEU A 378 0.95 5.29 10.32
CA LEU A 378 2.05 4.37 10.65
C LEU A 378 1.49 3.18 11.42
N GLY A 379 1.93 1.97 11.09
CA GLY A 379 1.71 0.77 11.90
C GLY A 379 2.93 -0.14 12.00
N GLN A 380 2.79 -1.20 12.80
CA GLN A 380 3.87 -2.10 13.21
C GLN A 380 5.09 -1.33 13.71
N ALA A 381 6.29 -1.61 13.21
CA ALA A 381 7.55 -0.99 13.63
C ALA A 381 8.04 0.10 12.64
N ALA A 382 7.13 0.75 11.91
CA ALA A 382 7.46 1.81 10.96
C ALA A 382 8.08 3.05 11.64
N HIS A 383 8.95 3.76 10.92
CA HIS A 383 9.64 4.97 11.39
C HIS A 383 9.39 6.17 10.46
N VAL A 384 8.92 7.30 10.99
CA VAL A 384 8.72 8.53 10.20
C VAL A 384 9.35 9.74 10.87
N GLN A 385 10.02 10.57 10.07
CA GLN A 385 10.48 11.91 10.44
C GLN A 385 9.82 12.95 9.54
N ILE A 386 9.19 13.95 10.16
CA ILE A 386 8.54 15.08 9.49
C ILE A 386 9.21 16.38 9.94
N ASP A 387 9.68 17.20 9.00
CA ASP A 387 10.27 18.52 9.30
C ASP A 387 9.77 19.63 8.36
N GLY A 388 9.30 20.75 8.91
CA GLY A 388 8.86 21.89 8.10
C GLY A 388 7.65 21.60 7.19
N CYS A 389 6.78 20.65 7.57
CA CYS A 389 5.68 20.18 6.75
C CYS A 389 4.31 20.69 7.23
N SER A 390 3.30 20.56 6.37
CA SER A 390 1.89 20.76 6.72
C SER A 390 1.07 19.49 6.54
N VAL A 391 0.29 19.10 7.54
CA VAL A 391 -0.66 17.98 7.48
C VAL A 391 -2.05 18.49 7.85
N SER A 392 -2.88 18.75 6.85
CA SER A 392 -4.12 19.49 7.06
C SER A 392 -5.33 19.08 6.23
N ALA A 393 -6.52 19.38 6.73
CA ALA A 393 -7.78 19.10 6.04
C ALA A 393 -7.98 17.61 5.68
N ASN A 394 -7.43 16.69 6.49
CA ASN A 394 -7.66 15.25 6.37
C ASN A 394 -8.72 14.79 7.39
N VAL A 395 -9.25 13.57 7.26
CA VAL A 395 -10.15 13.03 8.31
C VAL A 395 -9.42 12.94 9.64
N CYS A 396 -8.21 12.38 9.67
CA CYS A 396 -7.29 12.45 10.80
C CYS A 396 -5.93 12.90 10.25
N GLY A 397 -5.25 13.81 10.94
CA GLY A 397 -3.97 14.33 10.47
C GLY A 397 -2.92 13.23 10.40
N ILE A 398 -2.50 12.75 11.58
CA ILE A 398 -1.47 11.74 11.73
C ILE A 398 -1.94 10.67 12.73
N ARG A 399 -1.81 9.40 12.37
CA ARG A 399 -2.15 8.26 13.23
C ARG A 399 -1.01 7.26 13.34
N LEU A 400 -0.61 6.96 14.57
CA LEU A 400 0.37 5.92 14.90
C LEU A 400 -0.34 4.76 15.61
N ARG A 401 0.06 3.53 15.28
CA ARG A 401 -0.34 2.31 15.98
C ARG A 401 0.86 1.36 16.19
N ASP A 402 0.62 0.28 16.93
CA ASP A 402 1.58 -0.79 17.23
C ASP A 402 2.87 -0.25 17.88
N GLU A 403 4.07 -0.67 17.44
CA GLU A 403 5.37 -0.18 17.97
C GLU A 403 6.01 0.92 17.10
N SER A 404 5.20 1.69 16.36
CA SER A 404 5.72 2.66 15.39
C SER A 404 6.39 3.86 16.09
N THR A 405 7.34 4.48 15.40
CA THR A 405 8.13 5.60 15.92
C THR A 405 8.01 6.83 15.02
N PHE A 406 7.81 7.99 15.62
CA PHE A 406 7.50 9.22 14.90
C PHE A 406 8.24 10.41 15.50
N THR A 407 8.84 11.24 14.66
CA THR A 407 9.42 12.53 15.05
C THR A 407 8.86 13.62 14.16
N CYS A 408 8.43 14.73 14.76
CA CYS A 408 7.86 15.87 14.06
C CYS A 408 8.47 17.16 14.59
N THR A 409 9.08 17.94 13.70
CA THR A 409 9.72 19.22 14.01
C THR A 409 9.23 20.33 13.10
N ASN A 410 9.14 21.56 13.62
CA ASN A 410 8.86 22.78 12.81
C ASN A 410 7.63 22.67 11.88
N SER A 411 6.64 21.86 12.24
CA SER A 411 5.56 21.46 11.33
C SER A 411 4.18 21.88 11.85
N THR A 412 3.21 21.96 10.94
CA THR A 412 1.82 22.31 11.24
C THR A 412 0.89 21.14 10.99
N ILE A 413 0.06 20.79 11.97
CA ILE A 413 -0.98 19.76 11.89
C ILE A 413 -2.32 20.45 12.18
N SER A 414 -3.14 20.68 11.15
CA SER A 414 -4.29 21.58 11.32
C SER A 414 -5.55 21.25 10.53
N GLU A 415 -6.68 21.77 10.98
CA GLU A 415 -7.95 21.72 10.23
C GLU A 415 -8.42 20.30 9.86
N ASN A 416 -7.98 19.27 10.61
CA ASN A 416 -8.40 17.90 10.38
C ASN A 416 -9.79 17.64 10.99
N GLU A 417 -10.57 16.75 10.37
CA GLU A 417 -11.98 16.49 10.76
C GLU A 417 -12.14 15.75 12.10
N THR A 418 -11.07 15.12 12.57
CA THR A 418 -10.98 14.44 13.87
C THR A 418 -9.72 14.90 14.61
N ASP A 419 -8.95 13.97 15.18
CA ASP A 419 -7.73 14.32 15.91
C ASP A 419 -6.62 14.80 14.96
N GLY A 420 -5.82 15.75 15.42
CA GLY A 420 -4.61 16.20 14.72
C GLY A 420 -3.54 15.11 14.72
N LEU A 421 -3.12 14.68 15.91
CA LEU A 421 -2.17 13.60 16.12
C LEU A 421 -2.75 12.55 17.07
N GLN A 422 -2.92 11.32 16.59
CA GLN A 422 -3.38 10.18 17.37
C GLN A 422 -2.27 9.14 17.54
N ILE A 423 -1.92 8.82 18.79
CA ILE A 423 -0.85 7.89 19.14
C ILE A 423 -1.45 6.75 19.96
N ARG A 424 -1.38 5.52 19.43
CA ARG A 424 -2.07 4.36 19.99
C ARG A 424 -1.11 3.19 20.26
N SER A 425 -1.63 2.16 20.93
CA SER A 425 -0.92 0.90 21.19
C SER A 425 0.38 1.15 21.95
N SER A 426 1.55 0.82 21.41
CA SER A 426 2.87 0.99 22.05
C SER A 426 3.73 2.02 21.30
N ALA A 427 3.11 2.88 20.49
CA ALA A 427 3.83 3.77 19.59
C ALA A 427 4.54 4.89 20.36
N MET A 428 5.62 5.41 19.78
CA MET A 428 6.44 6.48 20.37
C MET A 428 6.47 7.70 19.47
N ALA A 429 6.17 8.88 20.02
CA ALA A 429 6.19 10.14 19.30
C ALA A 429 7.06 11.19 20.00
N SER A 430 7.82 11.95 19.22
CA SER A 430 8.50 13.19 19.65
C SER A 430 8.00 14.35 18.79
N VAL A 431 7.46 15.39 19.42
CA VAL A 431 6.87 16.57 18.76
C VAL A 431 7.52 17.82 19.33
N VAL A 432 8.25 18.56 18.50
CA VAL A 432 9.08 19.70 18.93
C VAL A 432 8.89 20.89 18.02
N ASP A 433 8.68 22.09 18.58
CA ASP A 433 8.52 23.33 17.80
C ASP A 433 7.40 23.25 16.74
N CYS A 434 6.30 22.54 17.05
CA CYS A 434 5.18 22.30 16.13
C CYS A 434 3.93 23.13 16.46
N GLN A 435 3.04 23.25 15.47
CA GLN A 435 1.73 23.86 15.60
C GLN A 435 0.64 22.81 15.37
N VAL A 436 -0.21 22.56 16.36
CA VAL A 436 -1.34 21.61 16.28
C VAL A 436 -2.65 22.38 16.47
N LEU A 437 -3.27 22.79 15.37
CA LEU A 437 -4.23 23.89 15.35
C LEU A 437 -5.58 23.51 14.74
N ALA A 438 -6.69 24.00 15.30
CA ALA A 438 -7.99 23.99 14.61
C ALA A 438 -8.49 22.60 14.17
N ASN A 439 -8.10 21.53 14.86
CA ASN A 439 -8.59 20.18 14.58
C ASN A 439 -9.93 19.96 15.29
N ARG A 440 -10.90 19.34 14.61
CA ARG A 440 -12.26 19.14 15.16
C ARG A 440 -12.32 18.10 16.29
N GLY A 441 -11.27 17.29 16.45
CA GLY A 441 -11.06 16.39 17.59
C GLY A 441 -10.02 16.93 18.57
N SER A 442 -9.26 16.02 19.19
CA SER A 442 -8.13 16.40 20.04
C SER A 442 -6.98 16.92 19.19
N GLY A 443 -6.24 17.92 19.67
CA GLY A 443 -4.97 18.29 19.06
C GLY A 443 -4.01 17.10 19.10
N ILE A 444 -3.74 16.59 20.30
CA ILE A 444 -2.96 15.37 20.52
C ILE A 444 -3.76 14.39 21.37
N ARG A 445 -3.92 13.15 20.90
CA ARG A 445 -4.51 12.03 21.65
C ARG A 445 -3.47 10.94 21.84
N VAL A 446 -3.25 10.52 23.09
CA VAL A 446 -2.36 9.42 23.46
C VAL A 446 -3.15 8.35 24.20
N GLU A 447 -3.14 7.12 23.71
CA GLU A 447 -3.94 6.00 24.25
C GLU A 447 -3.20 4.66 24.18
N GLY A 448 -3.73 3.65 24.87
CA GLY A 448 -3.04 2.38 25.06
C GLY A 448 -1.84 2.53 25.98
N SER A 449 -0.67 2.07 25.55
CA SER A 449 0.63 2.19 26.25
C SER A 449 1.60 3.09 25.50
N ALA A 450 1.07 3.96 24.64
CA ALA A 450 1.85 4.85 23.80
C ALA A 450 2.62 5.87 24.62
N ARG A 451 3.71 6.39 24.05
CA ARG A 451 4.58 7.38 24.68
C ARG A 451 4.73 8.60 23.80
N ALA A 452 4.55 9.78 24.38
CA ALA A 452 4.71 11.05 23.68
C ALA A 452 5.62 12.01 24.45
N GLU A 453 6.58 12.61 23.75
CA GLU A 453 7.34 13.75 24.23
C GLU A 453 6.95 14.96 23.39
N VAL A 454 6.41 16.01 24.02
CA VAL A 454 5.94 17.21 23.33
C VAL A 454 6.61 18.42 23.96
N SER A 455 7.35 19.19 23.17
CA SER A 455 8.04 20.38 23.68
C SER A 455 7.94 21.58 22.77
N HIS A 456 7.93 22.78 23.36
CA HIS A 456 7.95 24.08 22.68
C HIS A 456 6.89 24.22 21.57
N SER A 457 5.78 23.50 21.70
CA SER A 457 4.75 23.39 20.66
C SER A 457 3.48 24.15 21.04
N ASN A 458 2.75 24.63 20.04
CA ASN A 458 1.48 25.34 20.19
C ASN A 458 0.31 24.43 19.83
N ILE A 459 -0.56 24.12 20.79
CA ILE A 459 -1.72 23.24 20.65
C ILE A 459 -2.97 24.06 20.94
N ALA A 460 -3.65 24.53 19.90
CA ALA A 460 -4.70 25.54 20.06
C ALA A 460 -5.90 25.40 19.14
N ASN A 461 -7.06 25.89 19.60
CA ASN A 461 -8.31 25.90 18.83
C ASN A 461 -8.80 24.50 18.42
N ASN A 462 -8.42 23.45 19.16
CA ASN A 462 -8.94 22.10 18.94
C ASN A 462 -10.14 21.83 19.84
N SER A 463 -10.87 20.72 19.62
CA SER A 463 -11.95 20.35 20.54
C SER A 463 -11.41 20.02 21.94
N ALA A 464 -10.32 19.26 22.02
CA ALA A 464 -9.51 19.10 23.23
C ALA A 464 -8.05 19.41 22.90
N GLY A 465 -7.28 19.98 23.84
CA GLY A 465 -5.86 20.24 23.60
C GLY A 465 -5.04 18.95 23.53
N VAL A 466 -4.84 18.33 24.68
CA VAL A 466 -4.15 17.04 24.85
C VAL A 466 -5.04 16.09 25.64
N LEU A 467 -5.29 14.92 25.08
CA LEU A 467 -6.06 13.86 25.71
C LEU A 467 -5.19 12.63 25.96
N VAL A 468 -5.18 12.14 27.20
CA VAL A 468 -4.37 11.00 27.62
C VAL A 468 -5.28 9.92 28.21
N MET A 469 -5.11 8.67 27.79
CA MET A 469 -5.98 7.56 28.17
C MET A 469 -5.18 6.31 28.55
N ASP A 470 -5.83 5.39 29.24
CA ASP A 470 -5.33 4.04 29.52
C ASP A 470 -4.00 4.05 30.31
N LEU A 471 -2.92 3.57 29.69
CA LEU A 471 -1.58 3.43 30.24
C LEU A 471 -0.59 4.34 29.51
N ALA A 472 -1.10 5.33 28.77
CA ALA A 472 -0.28 6.23 27.97
C ALA A 472 0.63 7.08 28.85
N GLU A 473 1.83 7.33 28.35
CA GLU A 473 2.78 8.23 28.97
C GLU A 473 2.97 9.47 28.10
N ILE A 474 2.94 10.65 28.72
CA ILE A 474 3.28 11.90 28.03
C ILE A 474 4.15 12.82 28.89
N ASP A 475 5.13 13.45 28.26
CA ASP A 475 5.95 14.52 28.81
C ASP A 475 5.71 15.83 28.02
N LEU A 476 5.20 16.86 28.71
CA LEU A 476 4.83 18.17 28.12
C LEU A 476 5.73 19.28 28.66
N LYS A 477 6.55 19.90 27.82
CA LYS A 477 7.54 20.91 28.24
C LYS A 477 7.51 22.18 27.42
N GLY A 478 7.28 23.33 28.05
CA GLY A 478 7.36 24.62 27.34
C GLY A 478 6.27 24.81 26.28
N CYS A 479 5.17 24.08 26.34
CA CYS A 479 4.09 24.11 25.34
C CYS A 479 3.06 25.19 25.67
N ARG A 480 2.39 25.70 24.63
CA ARG A 480 1.20 26.57 24.76
C ARG A 480 -0.03 25.75 24.41
N VAL A 481 -0.92 25.51 25.38
CA VAL A 481 -2.16 24.74 25.18
C VAL A 481 -3.35 25.65 25.47
N THR A 482 -3.92 26.23 24.42
CA THR A 482 -4.78 27.43 24.55
C THR A 482 -6.02 27.38 23.66
N SER A 483 -7.08 28.08 24.06
CA SER A 483 -8.29 28.27 23.26
C SER A 483 -8.93 26.98 22.73
N ASN A 484 -8.73 25.83 23.40
CA ASN A 484 -9.40 24.58 23.03
C ASN A 484 -10.83 24.58 23.60
N GLU A 485 -11.78 23.93 22.91
CA GLU A 485 -13.20 23.98 23.26
C GLU A 485 -13.50 23.36 24.64
N THR A 486 -12.79 22.28 24.98
CA THR A 486 -12.93 21.56 26.26
C THR A 486 -11.74 21.85 27.18
N CYS A 487 -11.02 20.82 27.61
CA CYS A 487 -9.88 21.00 28.50
C CYS A 487 -8.56 21.15 27.73
N GLY A 488 -7.63 21.88 28.32
CA GLY A 488 -6.27 21.99 27.79
C GLY A 488 -5.55 20.64 27.82
N VAL A 489 -5.40 20.04 29.00
CA VAL A 489 -4.83 18.68 29.16
C VAL A 489 -5.77 17.84 30.02
N ALA A 490 -6.23 16.70 29.51
CA ALA A 490 -7.19 15.85 30.22
C ALA A 490 -6.81 14.37 30.22
N ILE A 491 -7.06 13.70 31.35
CA ILE A 491 -7.12 12.24 31.46
C ILE A 491 -8.59 11.79 31.36
N THR A 492 -8.88 10.80 30.51
CA THR A 492 -10.22 10.19 30.46
C THR A 492 -10.20 8.72 30.01
N THR A 493 -11.31 8.00 30.22
CA THR A 493 -11.58 6.66 29.65
C THR A 493 -12.72 6.65 28.66
N SER A 494 -13.52 7.72 28.56
CA SER A 494 -14.43 7.93 27.43
C SER A 494 -14.67 9.42 27.20
N ILE A 495 -15.01 9.79 25.96
CA ILE A 495 -15.36 11.17 25.61
C ILE A 495 -16.70 11.59 26.28
N SER A 496 -17.55 10.63 26.67
CA SER A 496 -18.88 10.86 27.23
C SER A 496 -18.94 10.90 28.77
N CYS A 497 -17.92 10.39 29.46
CA CYS A 497 -17.92 10.30 30.91
C CYS A 497 -16.57 10.80 31.45
N LEU A 498 -16.57 12.00 32.03
CA LEU A 498 -15.46 12.61 32.78
C LEU A 498 -15.15 11.90 34.11
N ASP A 499 -15.66 10.68 34.33
CA ASP A 499 -15.43 9.87 35.53
C ASP A 499 -14.54 8.69 35.17
N ALA A 500 -13.22 8.90 35.21
CA ALA A 500 -12.25 7.97 34.64
C ALA A 500 -10.92 7.86 35.39
N LEU A 501 -10.78 8.53 36.54
CA LEU A 501 -9.53 8.48 37.32
C LEU A 501 -9.26 7.08 37.89
N ASP A 502 -10.30 6.29 38.13
CA ASP A 502 -10.22 4.96 38.77
C ASP A 502 -9.74 3.83 37.83
N THR A 503 -9.23 4.18 36.65
CA THR A 503 -8.81 3.20 35.61
C THR A 503 -7.53 3.59 34.89
N PHE A 504 -7.17 4.87 34.87
CA PHE A 504 -5.92 5.32 34.26
C PHE A 504 -4.71 4.80 35.06
N GLY A 505 -3.78 4.13 34.37
CA GLY A 505 -2.52 3.61 34.92
C GLY A 505 -1.29 4.18 34.24
N GLY A 506 -1.46 5.19 33.38
CA GLY A 506 -0.37 5.85 32.66
C GLY A 506 0.36 6.91 33.49
N ARG A 507 1.12 7.77 32.81
CA ARG A 507 1.92 8.81 33.46
C ARG A 507 1.90 10.11 32.67
N ILE A 508 1.62 11.21 33.35
CA ILE A 508 1.77 12.56 32.80
C ILE A 508 2.89 13.26 33.54
N SER A 509 3.83 13.84 32.80
CA SER A 509 4.91 14.65 33.34
C SER A 509 5.08 15.92 32.53
N GLY A 510 5.75 16.92 33.10
CA GLY A 510 5.97 18.16 32.38
C GLY A 510 6.25 19.36 33.26
N LYS A 511 6.51 20.50 32.60
CA LYS A 511 6.78 21.80 33.22
C LYS A 511 6.74 22.94 32.22
N ASP A 512 6.73 24.16 32.74
CA ASP A 512 6.91 25.39 31.96
C ASP A 512 5.85 25.58 30.85
N ASN A 513 4.66 24.97 30.98
CA ASN A 513 3.60 25.09 29.98
C ASN A 513 2.68 26.30 30.26
N LEU A 514 2.10 26.88 29.21
CA LEU A 514 1.01 27.85 29.31
C LEU A 514 -0.33 27.14 29.03
N ILE A 515 -1.13 26.94 30.07
CA ILE A 515 -2.43 26.27 30.00
C ILE A 515 -3.44 27.12 30.80
N PRO A 516 -4.04 28.15 30.19
CA PRO A 516 -4.93 29.08 30.88
C PRO A 516 -6.30 28.44 31.19
N GLU A 517 -6.87 28.85 32.33
CA GLU A 517 -8.20 28.43 32.80
C GLU A 517 -9.33 29.10 31.98
N PRO A 518 -10.56 28.55 32.05
CA PRO A 518 -11.73 29.21 31.47
C PRO A 518 -11.88 30.64 31.99
N GLY A 519 -12.02 31.60 31.08
CA GLY A 519 -12.17 33.03 31.38
C GLY A 519 -10.87 33.84 31.40
N GLU A 520 -9.70 33.19 31.35
CA GLU A 520 -8.43 33.86 31.09
C GLU A 520 -8.24 34.17 29.59
N THR A 521 -7.27 35.02 29.25
CA THR A 521 -6.95 35.31 27.84
C THR A 521 -6.41 34.05 27.17
N GLU A 522 -6.99 33.66 26.04
CA GLU A 522 -6.72 32.37 25.35
C GLU A 522 -7.06 31.13 26.23
N GLY A 523 -7.97 31.28 27.21
CA GLY A 523 -8.44 30.22 28.11
C GLY A 523 -9.03 29.01 27.39
N ASN A 524 -8.81 27.81 27.93
CA ASN A 524 -9.48 26.60 27.48
C ASN A 524 -10.94 26.59 28.00
N GLY A 525 -11.89 26.05 27.22
CA GLY A 525 -13.32 26.30 27.44
C GLY A 525 -13.92 25.62 28.68
N MET A 526 -13.52 24.40 29.00
CA MET A 526 -14.02 23.66 30.19
C MET A 526 -13.08 23.71 31.38
N CYS A 527 -11.78 23.52 31.16
CA CYS A 527 -10.77 23.55 32.22
C CYS A 527 -9.35 23.73 31.64
N ALA A 528 -8.40 24.25 32.40
CA ALA A 528 -7.00 24.17 32.00
C ALA A 528 -6.54 22.70 31.98
N VAL A 529 -6.75 22.00 33.10
CA VAL A 529 -6.30 20.62 33.28
C VAL A 529 -7.35 19.76 33.98
N PHE A 530 -7.41 18.47 33.62
CA PHE A 530 -8.23 17.47 34.31
C PHE A 530 -7.46 16.15 34.47
N PRO A 531 -7.31 15.64 35.70
CA PRO A 531 -7.85 16.18 36.95
C PRO A 531 -7.03 17.40 37.45
N PRO A 532 -7.52 18.15 38.47
CA PRO A 532 -6.84 19.34 38.99
C PRO A 532 -5.41 19.10 39.48
N GLU A 533 -5.07 17.88 39.86
CA GLU A 533 -3.73 17.45 40.28
C GLU A 533 -2.68 17.65 39.18
N LEU A 534 -3.09 17.75 37.92
CA LEU A 534 -2.21 18.08 36.79
C LEU A 534 -1.76 19.56 36.78
N GLY A 535 -2.15 20.37 37.76
CA GLY A 535 -1.76 21.78 37.87
C GLY A 535 -0.24 22.01 37.96
N PHE A 536 0.58 20.99 38.24
CA PHE A 536 2.04 21.11 38.16
C PHE A 536 2.56 21.40 36.74
N LEU A 537 1.80 21.10 35.70
CA LEU A 537 2.20 21.27 34.30
C LEU A 537 2.52 22.72 33.93
N VAL A 538 1.86 23.69 34.59
CA VAL A 538 2.10 25.13 34.38
C VAL A 538 3.22 25.69 35.26
N SER A 539 3.77 24.90 36.19
CA SER A 539 4.81 25.34 37.11
C SER A 539 6.21 25.23 36.51
N THR A 540 7.14 26.06 36.99
CA THR A 540 8.55 26.00 36.55
C THR A 540 9.32 24.83 37.14
N THR A 541 8.90 24.34 38.31
CA THR A 541 9.47 23.13 38.93
C THR A 541 9.03 21.87 38.22
N GLY A 542 7.84 21.91 37.60
CA GLY A 542 7.22 20.74 36.99
C GLY A 542 6.71 19.74 38.00
N GLY A 543 6.44 18.55 37.48
CA GLY A 543 6.04 17.40 38.26
C GLY A 543 5.80 16.18 37.38
N SER A 544 5.37 15.12 38.04
CA SER A 544 4.84 13.93 37.40
C SER A 544 3.65 13.46 38.21
N TRP A 545 2.62 13.03 37.51
CA TRP A 545 1.46 12.35 38.07
C TRP A 545 1.37 10.98 37.41
N ALA A 546 1.24 9.95 38.23
CA ALA A 546 1.08 8.58 37.80
C ALA A 546 -0.31 8.11 38.21
N GLY A 547 -0.95 7.33 37.34
CA GLY A 547 -2.21 6.67 37.63
C GLY A 547 -2.06 5.53 38.62
N LEU A 548 -3.01 4.59 38.55
CA LEU A 548 -3.01 3.38 39.37
C LEU A 548 -1.73 2.55 39.17
N THR A 549 -1.20 2.01 40.27
CA THR A 549 -0.04 1.12 40.25
C THR A 549 -0.30 -0.11 39.40
N LEU A 550 0.55 -0.34 38.41
CA LEU A 550 0.49 -1.53 37.57
C LEU A 550 0.93 -2.77 38.35
N GLN A 551 0.24 -3.88 38.11
CA GLN A 551 0.61 -5.20 38.59
C GLN A 551 1.04 -6.05 37.40
N ARG A 552 2.21 -6.69 37.47
CA ARG A 552 2.60 -7.70 36.49
C ARG A 552 1.78 -8.95 36.75
N VAL A 553 1.06 -9.38 35.73
CA VAL A 553 0.18 -10.54 35.74
C VAL A 553 0.72 -11.54 34.71
N ARG A 554 1.25 -12.67 35.20
CA ARG A 554 1.63 -13.81 34.38
C ARG A 554 0.58 -14.91 34.54
N LEU A 555 -0.06 -15.30 33.44
CA LEU A 555 -1.06 -16.37 33.37
C LEU A 555 -0.58 -17.45 32.41
N VAL A 556 -0.65 -18.71 32.83
CA VAL A 556 -0.54 -19.86 31.90
C VAL A 556 -1.92 -20.48 31.76
N LEU A 557 -2.45 -20.45 30.54
CA LEU A 557 -3.77 -20.94 30.17
C LEU A 557 -3.64 -22.29 29.47
N GLN A 558 -4.43 -23.26 29.91
CA GLN A 558 -4.52 -24.60 29.33
C GLN A 558 -5.76 -24.71 28.45
N ALA A 559 -5.57 -25.12 27.19
CA ALA A 559 -6.65 -25.39 26.26
C ALA A 559 -7.36 -26.70 26.58
N GLN A 560 -8.69 -26.66 26.66
CA GLN A 560 -9.53 -27.82 26.94
C GLN A 560 -9.91 -28.56 25.66
N GLY A 561 -9.89 -29.90 25.69
CA GLY A 561 -10.37 -30.74 24.59
C GLY A 561 -9.49 -30.80 23.33
N VAL A 562 -8.33 -30.14 23.30
CA VAL A 562 -7.43 -30.11 22.13
C VAL A 562 -6.52 -31.34 22.02
N ALA A 563 -6.36 -32.11 23.10
CA ALA A 563 -5.48 -33.28 23.17
C ALA A 563 -5.86 -34.39 22.19
N THR A 564 -7.14 -34.47 21.80
CA THR A 564 -7.67 -35.48 20.86
C THR A 564 -7.63 -35.04 19.40
N MET A 565 -7.25 -33.79 19.11
CA MET A 565 -7.17 -33.24 17.75
C MET A 565 -5.89 -33.67 17.02
N LYS A 566 -5.97 -33.74 15.69
CA LYS A 566 -4.79 -33.94 14.83
C LYS A 566 -3.80 -32.76 15.00
N PRO A 567 -2.47 -32.98 14.87
CA PRO A 567 -1.47 -31.94 15.15
C PRO A 567 -1.66 -30.63 14.35
N GLU A 568 -1.91 -30.71 13.04
CA GLU A 568 -2.14 -29.54 12.19
C GLU A 568 -3.38 -28.75 12.63
N GLN A 569 -4.51 -29.44 12.85
CA GLN A 569 -5.76 -28.83 13.32
C GLN A 569 -5.61 -28.21 14.71
N ARG A 570 -4.81 -28.83 15.58
CA ARG A 570 -4.49 -28.29 16.91
C ARG A 570 -3.71 -26.99 16.79
N GLN A 571 -2.67 -26.95 15.96
CA GLN A 571 -1.86 -25.75 15.77
C GLN A 571 -2.70 -24.58 15.22
N ASP A 572 -3.53 -24.84 14.20
CA ASP A 572 -4.40 -23.81 13.62
C ASP A 572 -5.39 -23.24 14.66
N ARG A 573 -6.00 -24.13 15.46
CA ARG A 573 -6.92 -23.74 16.54
C ARG A 573 -6.22 -22.96 17.65
N MET A 574 -4.99 -23.35 18.02
CA MET A 574 -4.18 -22.62 19.01
C MET A 574 -3.76 -21.23 18.49
N ASN A 575 -3.35 -21.14 17.22
CA ASN A 575 -3.01 -19.86 16.58
C ASN A 575 -4.24 -18.93 16.49
N ALA A 576 -5.42 -19.48 16.19
CA ALA A 576 -6.67 -18.74 16.20
C ALA A 576 -7.01 -18.22 17.61
N ALA A 577 -6.84 -19.06 18.65
CA ALA A 577 -7.05 -18.63 20.04
C ALA A 577 -6.09 -17.52 20.45
N ALA A 578 -4.79 -17.64 20.15
CA ALA A 578 -3.79 -16.61 20.43
C ALA A 578 -4.12 -15.29 19.70
N THR A 579 -4.62 -15.37 18.47
CA THR A 579 -5.05 -14.21 17.68
C THR A 579 -6.25 -13.50 18.32
N VAL A 580 -7.29 -14.24 18.71
CA VAL A 580 -8.47 -13.69 19.42
C VAL A 580 -8.06 -13.04 20.74
N LEU A 581 -7.22 -13.72 21.54
CA LEU A 581 -6.70 -13.16 22.79
C LEU A 581 -5.92 -11.88 22.54
N ARG A 582 -5.07 -11.82 21.51
CA ARG A 582 -4.32 -10.61 21.16
C ARG A 582 -5.27 -9.45 20.88
N PHE A 583 -6.27 -9.65 20.03
CA PHE A 583 -7.26 -8.62 19.73
C PHE A 583 -8.05 -8.16 20.96
N ARG A 584 -8.41 -9.09 21.87
CA ARG A 584 -9.08 -8.75 23.13
C ARG A 584 -8.18 -7.93 24.05
N LEU A 585 -6.93 -8.34 24.23
CA LEU A 585 -5.97 -7.61 25.07
C LEU A 585 -5.65 -6.24 24.48
N ASP A 586 -5.53 -6.13 23.16
CA ASP A 586 -5.37 -4.86 22.44
C ASP A 586 -6.60 -3.95 22.64
N GLY A 587 -7.80 -4.53 22.51
CA GLY A 587 -9.06 -3.83 22.76
C GLY A 587 -9.24 -3.39 24.21
N TYR A 588 -8.74 -4.18 25.16
CA TYR A 588 -8.72 -3.87 26.59
C TYR A 588 -7.53 -2.97 26.99
N ARG A 589 -6.61 -2.70 26.05
CA ARG A 589 -5.57 -1.65 26.12
C ARG A 589 -4.52 -1.85 27.21
N LEU A 590 -4.12 -3.10 27.45
CA LEU A 590 -3.08 -3.44 28.45
C LEU A 590 -1.67 -3.04 28.01
N ALA A 591 -0.81 -2.79 28.99
CA ALA A 591 0.59 -2.47 28.75
C ALA A 591 1.43 -3.73 28.72
N ARG A 592 2.33 -3.79 27.73
CA ARG A 592 3.32 -4.86 27.58
C ARG A 592 2.69 -6.26 27.60
N ALA A 593 1.50 -6.41 27.03
CA ALA A 593 0.85 -7.72 26.91
C ALA A 593 1.60 -8.58 25.88
N ALA A 594 2.36 -9.55 26.38
CA ALA A 594 3.00 -10.59 25.58
C ALA A 594 2.15 -11.86 25.62
N ILE A 595 1.85 -12.42 24.45
CA ILE A 595 1.22 -13.74 24.32
C ILE A 595 2.24 -14.68 23.67
N SER A 596 2.48 -15.83 24.29
CA SER A 596 3.32 -16.88 23.72
C SER A 596 2.65 -18.24 23.81
N LEU A 597 2.72 -19.01 22.73
CA LEU A 597 2.32 -20.42 22.74
C LEU A 597 3.39 -21.24 23.46
N VAL A 598 2.98 -21.99 24.49
CA VAL A 598 3.86 -22.85 25.27
C VAL A 598 3.43 -24.31 25.03
N GLY A 599 4.35 -25.15 24.58
CA GLY A 599 4.03 -26.55 24.25
C GLY A 599 3.03 -26.68 23.10
N THR A 600 2.08 -27.62 23.22
CA THR A 600 1.09 -27.91 22.15
C THR A 600 -0.33 -27.43 22.44
N ASP A 601 -0.57 -26.94 23.66
CA ASP A 601 -1.90 -26.77 24.23
C ASP A 601 -1.95 -25.70 25.33
N GLN A 602 -0.89 -24.91 25.52
CA GLN A 602 -0.84 -23.82 26.50
C GLN A 602 -0.57 -22.47 25.85
N ILE A 603 -1.13 -21.43 26.46
CA ILE A 603 -0.92 -20.02 26.10
C ILE A 603 -0.44 -19.32 27.37
N GLU A 604 0.75 -18.73 27.31
CA GLU A 604 1.26 -17.85 28.35
C GLU A 604 0.93 -16.39 27.99
N ILE A 605 0.42 -15.65 28.97
CA ILE A 605 0.16 -14.22 28.90
C ILE A 605 0.96 -13.54 30.00
N ASP A 606 1.79 -12.57 29.64
CA ASP A 606 2.50 -11.70 30.57
C ASP A 606 2.10 -10.26 30.26
N ALA A 607 1.45 -9.58 31.19
CA ALA A 607 0.91 -8.23 30.97
C ALA A 607 0.99 -7.37 32.23
N LEU A 608 0.97 -6.05 32.06
CA LEU A 608 0.76 -5.10 33.15
C LEU A 608 -0.71 -4.69 33.18
N ALA A 609 -1.38 -4.97 34.29
CA ALA A 609 -2.79 -4.67 34.50
C ALA A 609 -3.00 -3.86 35.78
N THR A 610 -3.89 -2.87 35.74
CA THR A 610 -4.40 -2.17 36.93
C THR A 610 -5.46 -3.00 37.66
N ARG A 611 -6.14 -3.91 36.94
CA ARG A 611 -7.21 -4.78 37.46
C ARG A 611 -7.02 -6.23 36.99
N PRO A 612 -6.17 -7.05 37.65
CA PRO A 612 -5.88 -8.42 37.23
C PRO A 612 -7.12 -9.33 37.12
N MET A 613 -8.17 -9.09 37.91
CA MET A 613 -9.40 -9.89 37.84
C MET A 613 -10.14 -9.71 36.52
N GLU A 614 -10.15 -8.49 35.97
CA GLU A 614 -10.80 -8.20 34.69
C GLU A 614 -10.02 -8.82 33.52
N LEU A 615 -8.68 -8.75 33.57
CA LEU A 615 -7.80 -9.46 32.63
C LEU A 615 -8.06 -10.96 32.62
N LYS A 616 -8.19 -11.59 33.80
CA LYS A 616 -8.54 -13.01 33.90
C LYS A 616 -9.86 -13.30 33.20
N ALA A 617 -10.90 -12.51 33.50
CA ALA A 617 -12.22 -12.69 32.89
C ALA A 617 -12.14 -12.59 31.35
N LEU A 618 -11.43 -11.59 30.83
CA LEU A 618 -11.25 -11.34 29.40
C LEU A 618 -10.61 -12.52 28.64
N VAL A 619 -9.64 -13.20 29.27
CA VAL A 619 -8.86 -14.28 28.63
C VAL A 619 -9.46 -15.67 28.82
N THR A 620 -10.29 -15.87 29.85
CA THR A 620 -10.97 -17.15 30.09
C THR A 620 -12.36 -17.23 29.47
N GLN A 621 -13.03 -16.09 29.24
CA GLN A 621 -14.38 -16.07 28.72
C GLN A 621 -14.42 -16.54 27.26
N THR A 622 -15.23 -17.55 26.91
CA THR A 622 -15.28 -17.99 25.51
C THR A 622 -15.93 -16.94 24.62
N GLY A 623 -16.92 -16.18 25.09
CA GLY A 623 -17.63 -15.17 24.29
C GLY A 623 -18.59 -15.78 23.27
N LEU A 624 -19.04 -17.01 23.53
CA LEU A 624 -19.96 -17.73 22.67
C LEU A 624 -21.37 -17.13 22.82
N LEU A 625 -21.77 -16.33 21.83
CA LEU A 625 -23.10 -15.75 21.73
C LEU A 625 -24.07 -16.75 21.09
N GLU A 626 -25.25 -16.92 21.68
CA GLU A 626 -26.36 -17.66 21.12
C GLU A 626 -27.66 -16.90 21.31
N VAL A 627 -28.62 -17.11 20.40
CA VAL A 627 -30.01 -16.70 20.62
C VAL A 627 -30.85 -17.96 20.71
N ARG A 628 -31.62 -18.09 21.79
CA ARG A 628 -32.45 -19.26 22.09
C ARG A 628 -33.90 -18.87 22.29
N LYS A 629 -34.84 -19.75 21.97
CA LYS A 629 -36.26 -19.53 22.31
C LYS A 629 -36.50 -19.89 23.77
N VAL A 630 -37.18 -19.02 24.51
CA VAL A 630 -37.54 -19.24 25.91
C VAL A 630 -38.88 -19.97 25.98
N LEU A 631 -38.92 -21.06 26.72
CA LEU A 631 -40.11 -21.88 26.94
C LEU A 631 -40.76 -21.58 28.29
N ALA A 632 -39.95 -21.36 29.32
CA ALA A 632 -40.40 -21.02 30.66
C ALA A 632 -39.28 -20.36 31.47
N ALA A 633 -39.64 -19.57 32.47
CA ALA A 633 -38.72 -18.98 33.44
C ALA A 633 -39.20 -19.27 34.87
N ALA A 634 -38.29 -19.62 35.78
CA ALA A 634 -38.62 -19.88 37.17
C ALA A 634 -37.46 -19.53 38.12
N PRO A 635 -37.73 -19.23 39.40
CA PRO A 635 -36.66 -18.96 40.38
C PRO A 635 -35.79 -20.18 40.69
N ASP A 636 -36.30 -21.40 40.48
CA ASP A 636 -35.65 -22.67 40.79
C ASP A 636 -35.61 -23.56 39.53
N PRO A 637 -34.43 -24.08 39.14
CA PRO A 637 -34.29 -24.88 37.92
C PRO A 637 -35.09 -26.18 37.97
N SER A 638 -35.38 -26.72 39.16
CA SER A 638 -36.17 -27.94 39.31
C SER A 638 -37.62 -27.79 38.82
N GLN A 639 -38.13 -26.56 38.77
CA GLN A 639 -39.49 -26.23 38.29
C GLN A 639 -39.60 -26.20 36.76
N LEU A 640 -38.46 -26.22 36.06
CA LEU A 640 -38.37 -26.05 34.60
C LEU A 640 -38.10 -27.37 33.87
N ILE A 641 -38.05 -28.49 34.59
CA ILE A 641 -37.75 -29.82 34.04
C ILE A 641 -39.00 -30.37 33.33
N GLY A 642 -38.95 -30.44 31.99
CA GLY A 642 -40.03 -30.88 31.09
C GLY A 642 -39.93 -32.33 30.60
N LYS A 643 -40.87 -32.73 29.72
CA LYS A 643 -41.05 -34.12 29.20
C LYS A 643 -40.14 -34.51 28.02
N ASP A 644 -39.44 -33.58 27.37
CA ASP A 644 -38.52 -33.87 26.27
C ASP A 644 -37.17 -33.16 26.45
N MET A 645 -36.29 -33.81 27.22
CA MET A 645 -34.94 -33.32 27.56
C MET A 645 -33.95 -33.42 26.39
N SER A 646 -34.38 -33.87 25.20
CA SER A 646 -33.48 -34.03 24.04
C SER A 646 -33.23 -32.73 23.27
N GLN A 647 -34.10 -31.72 23.45
CA GLN A 647 -34.06 -30.43 22.75
C GLN A 647 -34.11 -29.21 23.70
N GLN A 648 -34.41 -29.44 25.00
CA GLN A 648 -34.55 -28.41 26.03
C GLN A 648 -33.33 -28.38 26.94
N GLU A 649 -32.84 -27.18 27.23
CA GLU A 649 -31.73 -26.91 28.14
C GLU A 649 -32.18 -25.89 29.20
N VAL A 650 -31.79 -26.12 30.46
CA VAL A 650 -32.08 -25.17 31.54
C VAL A 650 -30.83 -24.36 31.82
N LEU A 651 -30.89 -23.06 31.53
CA LEU A 651 -29.77 -22.13 31.69
C LEU A 651 -30.04 -21.14 32.83
N PRO A 652 -29.02 -20.78 33.62
CA PRO A 652 -29.15 -19.70 34.60
C PRO A 652 -29.30 -18.35 33.91
N GLY A 653 -30.13 -17.49 34.51
CA GLY A 653 -30.18 -16.07 34.20
C GLY A 653 -28.99 -15.34 34.80
N TYR A 654 -28.55 -14.29 34.11
CA TYR A 654 -27.52 -13.40 34.58
C TYR A 654 -27.91 -12.77 35.93
N GLY A 655 -26.97 -12.78 36.89
CA GLY A 655 -27.22 -12.41 38.29
C GLY A 655 -27.89 -13.50 39.14
N GLY A 656 -28.16 -14.68 38.59
CA GLY A 656 -28.57 -15.89 39.34
C GLY A 656 -29.96 -15.85 39.98
N ARG A 657 -30.80 -14.87 39.61
CA ARG A 657 -32.13 -14.67 40.23
C ARG A 657 -33.23 -15.57 39.66
N GLN A 658 -33.05 -16.06 38.45
CA GLN A 658 -34.00 -16.91 37.72
C GLN A 658 -33.23 -17.87 36.81
N TYR A 659 -33.90 -18.94 36.42
CA TYR A 659 -33.48 -19.91 35.43
C TYR A 659 -34.46 -19.90 34.27
N PHE A 660 -34.00 -20.25 33.08
CA PHE A 660 -34.78 -20.28 31.86
C PHE A 660 -34.68 -21.67 31.24
N SER A 661 -35.82 -22.28 30.95
CA SER A 661 -35.89 -23.40 30.01
C SER A 661 -35.86 -22.82 28.61
N VAL A 662 -34.83 -23.17 27.85
CA VAL A 662 -34.60 -22.68 26.50
C VAL A 662 -34.46 -23.85 25.54
N GLU A 663 -34.79 -23.61 24.28
CA GLU A 663 -34.55 -24.57 23.21
C GLU A 663 -33.66 -23.98 22.12
N ALA A 664 -32.81 -24.86 21.58
CA ALA A 664 -32.04 -24.57 20.39
C ALA A 664 -32.98 -24.53 19.19
N LEU A 665 -32.76 -23.58 18.29
CA LEU A 665 -33.61 -23.43 17.12
C LEU A 665 -33.10 -24.28 15.96
N PRO A 666 -33.98 -24.75 15.06
CA PRO A 666 -33.57 -25.55 13.92
C PRO A 666 -32.53 -24.80 13.07
N GLY A 667 -31.34 -25.40 12.89
CA GLY A 667 -30.23 -24.80 12.13
C GLY A 667 -29.33 -23.83 12.92
N ALA A 668 -29.70 -23.46 14.15
CA ALA A 668 -28.89 -22.59 15.01
C ALA A 668 -27.81 -23.39 15.74
N ARG A 669 -26.69 -23.67 15.06
CA ARG A 669 -25.45 -24.05 15.73
C ARG A 669 -24.35 -23.05 15.40
N PHE A 670 -24.13 -22.17 16.38
CA PHE A 670 -23.00 -21.25 16.59
C PHE A 670 -23.05 -19.92 15.83
N PHE A 671 -23.17 -18.83 16.58
CA PHE A 671 -22.83 -17.48 16.11
C PHE A 671 -21.35 -17.25 16.39
N LEU A 672 -20.52 -17.25 15.35
CA LEU A 672 -19.17 -16.71 15.43
C LEU A 672 -19.29 -15.19 15.25
N THR A 673 -18.83 -14.42 16.23
CA THR A 673 -18.66 -12.97 16.07
C THR A 673 -17.69 -12.71 14.90
N GLY A 674 -17.99 -11.70 14.07
CA GLY A 674 -17.42 -11.50 12.73
C GLY A 674 -18.21 -12.13 11.57
N ALA A 675 -18.99 -13.19 11.80
CA ALA A 675 -19.93 -13.73 10.80
C ALA A 675 -21.34 -13.14 10.95
N VAL A 676 -21.77 -12.85 12.17
CA VAL A 676 -23.14 -12.41 12.49
C VAL A 676 -23.20 -11.11 13.28
N VAL A 677 -22.30 -10.88 14.23
CA VAL A 677 -22.19 -9.59 14.92
C VAL A 677 -21.06 -8.80 14.29
N ASP A 678 -21.37 -7.60 13.83
CA ASP A 678 -20.45 -6.62 13.25
C ASP A 678 -19.83 -5.75 14.34
N LYS A 679 -20.67 -5.29 15.28
CA LYS A 679 -20.25 -4.37 16.35
C LYS A 679 -21.07 -4.56 17.62
N ALA A 680 -20.42 -4.44 18.77
CA ALA A 680 -21.03 -4.35 20.09
C ALA A 680 -20.61 -3.03 20.76
N GLU A 681 -21.59 -2.21 21.16
CA GLU A 681 -21.36 -0.88 21.74
C GLU A 681 -22.06 -0.72 23.08
N VAL A 682 -21.38 -0.11 24.05
CA VAL A 682 -21.99 0.24 25.33
C VAL A 682 -22.87 1.47 25.16
N CYS A 683 -24.09 1.41 25.69
CA CYS A 683 -25.05 2.50 25.70
C CYS A 683 -25.85 2.51 27.02
N THR A 684 -26.69 3.51 27.22
CA THR A 684 -27.56 3.63 28.39
C THR A 684 -28.98 3.17 28.03
N CYS A 685 -29.57 2.30 28.86
CA CYS A 685 -30.97 1.90 28.73
C CYS A 685 -31.93 3.00 29.21
N ALA A 686 -33.21 2.82 28.92
CA ALA A 686 -34.29 3.76 29.30
C ALA A 686 -34.45 3.93 30.82
N ASP A 687 -33.91 3.00 31.61
CA ASP A 687 -33.91 3.01 33.08
C ASP A 687 -32.56 3.46 33.67
N GLU A 688 -31.73 4.13 32.88
CA GLU A 688 -30.41 4.65 33.25
C GLU A 688 -29.35 3.58 33.59
N ARG A 689 -29.63 2.28 33.40
CA ARG A 689 -28.63 1.21 33.52
C ARG A 689 -27.81 1.04 32.23
N PHE A 690 -26.66 0.36 32.33
CA PHE A 690 -25.77 0.12 31.19
C PHE A 690 -26.24 -1.07 30.35
N CYS A 691 -26.11 -0.95 29.04
CA CYS A 691 -26.58 -1.91 28.05
C CYS A 691 -25.58 -2.06 26.91
N VAL A 692 -25.56 -3.21 26.25
CA VAL A 692 -24.71 -3.46 25.07
C VAL A 692 -25.60 -3.62 23.85
N ALA A 693 -25.53 -2.68 22.92
CA ALA A 693 -26.23 -2.74 21.65
C ALA A 693 -25.41 -3.53 20.63
N LEU A 694 -26.06 -4.48 19.96
CA LEU A 694 -25.43 -5.30 18.94
C LEU A 694 -25.88 -4.83 17.55
N THR A 695 -24.92 -4.60 16.68
CA THR A 695 -25.14 -4.41 15.25
C THR A 695 -24.79 -5.71 14.55
N LEU A 696 -25.76 -6.25 13.82
CA LEU A 696 -25.56 -7.48 13.05
C LEU A 696 -24.89 -7.18 11.70
N THR A 697 -24.07 -8.11 11.23
CA THR A 697 -23.62 -8.15 9.83
C THR A 697 -24.83 -8.37 8.94
N ARG A 698 -24.72 -8.08 7.64
CA ARG A 698 -25.82 -8.37 6.69
C ARG A 698 -26.26 -9.83 6.73
N ALA A 699 -25.31 -10.77 6.68
CA ALA A 699 -25.61 -12.21 6.76
C ALA A 699 -26.28 -12.59 8.09
N GLY A 700 -25.85 -11.97 9.19
CA GLY A 700 -26.46 -12.13 10.50
C GLY A 700 -27.89 -11.60 10.57
N ALA A 701 -28.12 -10.42 10.02
CA ALA A 701 -29.43 -9.75 9.98
C ALA A 701 -30.40 -10.46 9.04
N ASP A 702 -29.97 -10.94 7.87
CA ASP A 702 -30.77 -11.77 6.98
C ASP A 702 -31.21 -13.08 7.68
N PHE A 703 -30.26 -13.79 8.30
CA PHE A 703 -30.56 -15.00 9.09
C PHE A 703 -31.54 -14.73 10.23
N PHE A 704 -31.34 -13.62 10.95
CA PHE A 704 -32.20 -13.25 12.07
C PHE A 704 -33.60 -12.81 11.61
N ALA A 705 -33.72 -12.13 10.46
CA ALA A 705 -35.01 -11.76 9.86
C ALA A 705 -35.82 -12.99 9.42
N ASP A 706 -35.17 -13.93 8.73
CA ASP A 706 -35.79 -15.21 8.30
C ASP A 706 -36.31 -16.00 9.51
N TRP A 707 -35.61 -15.90 10.64
CA TRP A 707 -36.00 -16.59 11.86
C TRP A 707 -37.17 -15.91 12.59
N LEU A 708 -37.19 -14.57 12.67
CA LEU A 708 -38.32 -13.83 13.24
C LEU A 708 -39.64 -14.13 12.54
N GLN A 709 -39.62 -14.46 11.24
CA GLN A 709 -40.82 -14.85 10.48
C GLN A 709 -41.41 -16.19 10.96
N GLN A 710 -40.59 -17.09 11.52
CA GLN A 710 -41.00 -18.42 12.00
C GLN A 710 -41.57 -18.41 13.43
N LEU A 711 -41.46 -17.29 14.14
CA LEU A 711 -41.91 -17.13 15.53
C LEU A 711 -43.31 -16.50 15.58
N GLU A 712 -44.06 -16.79 16.65
CA GLU A 712 -45.37 -16.18 16.89
C GLU A 712 -45.23 -14.88 17.71
N PRO A 713 -46.02 -13.84 17.45
CA PRO A 713 -46.06 -12.66 18.33
C PRO A 713 -46.35 -13.06 19.78
N GLY A 714 -45.48 -12.65 20.71
CA GLY A 714 -45.50 -13.07 22.11
C GLY A 714 -44.47 -14.14 22.48
N ASP A 715 -43.84 -14.80 21.50
CA ASP A 715 -42.66 -15.64 21.76
C ASP A 715 -41.54 -14.81 22.40
N GLN A 716 -40.77 -15.44 23.30
CA GLN A 716 -39.64 -14.82 23.98
C GLN A 716 -38.32 -15.38 23.48
N LEU A 717 -37.36 -14.50 23.23
CA LEU A 717 -36.01 -14.84 22.80
C LEU A 717 -34.99 -14.43 23.85
N ALA A 718 -34.11 -15.36 24.20
CA ALA A 718 -33.00 -15.17 25.12
C ALA A 718 -31.70 -14.94 24.35
N ILE A 719 -30.97 -13.88 24.73
CA ILE A 719 -29.56 -13.70 24.38
C ILE A 719 -28.73 -14.45 25.42
N VAL A 720 -28.04 -15.49 24.98
CA VAL A 720 -27.22 -16.38 25.81
C VAL A 720 -25.75 -16.14 25.49
N ILE A 721 -24.92 -15.97 26.52
CA ILE A 721 -23.47 -15.86 26.36
C ILE A 721 -22.82 -16.85 27.32
N ASP A 722 -22.02 -17.76 26.79
CA ASP A 722 -21.31 -18.80 27.54
C ASP A 722 -22.23 -19.60 28.49
N GLY A 723 -23.43 -19.94 27.99
CA GLY A 723 -24.43 -20.72 28.74
C GLY A 723 -25.23 -19.92 29.78
N VAL A 724 -25.11 -18.59 29.82
CA VAL A 724 -25.88 -17.72 30.74
C VAL A 724 -26.85 -16.86 29.94
N VAL A 725 -28.11 -16.78 30.36
CA VAL A 725 -29.11 -15.90 29.74
C VAL A 725 -28.93 -14.48 30.25
N TYR A 726 -28.45 -13.58 29.39
CA TYR A 726 -28.20 -12.17 29.74
C TYR A 726 -29.43 -11.29 29.58
N SER A 727 -30.19 -11.48 28.50
CA SER A 727 -31.35 -10.66 28.19
C SER A 727 -32.45 -11.51 27.57
N VAL A 728 -33.71 -11.14 27.83
CA VAL A 728 -34.88 -11.79 27.22
C VAL A 728 -35.78 -10.69 26.67
N PHE A 729 -36.15 -10.79 25.40
CA PHE A 729 -37.07 -9.85 24.78
C PHE A 729 -38.23 -10.59 24.10
N THR A 730 -39.38 -9.93 24.03
CA THR A 730 -40.60 -10.46 23.43
C THR A 730 -40.69 -10.04 21.97
N VAL A 731 -41.02 -10.98 21.08
CA VAL A 731 -41.28 -10.72 19.67
C VAL A 731 -42.61 -9.98 19.55
N SER A 732 -42.55 -8.70 19.21
CA SER A 732 -43.74 -7.89 19.00
C SER A 732 -44.30 -8.04 17.58
N PRO A 733 -45.60 -7.78 17.35
CA PRO A 733 -46.19 -7.76 16.00
C PRO A 733 -45.46 -6.80 15.05
N GLU A 734 -44.97 -5.67 15.57
CA GLU A 734 -44.27 -4.64 14.81
C GLU A 734 -42.89 -5.11 14.34
N ILE A 735 -42.11 -5.79 15.20
CA ILE A 735 -40.79 -6.36 14.83
C ILE A 735 -40.96 -7.44 13.77
N LYS A 736 -41.98 -8.29 13.91
CA LYS A 736 -42.27 -9.34 12.93
C LYS A 736 -42.65 -8.75 11.57
N LYS A 737 -43.54 -7.75 11.55
CA LYS A 737 -43.93 -7.04 10.33
C LYS A 737 -42.74 -6.32 9.68
N ALA A 738 -41.87 -5.71 10.48
CA ALA A 738 -40.68 -5.03 9.98
C ALA A 738 -39.66 -6.02 9.36
N ALA A 739 -39.52 -7.22 9.92
CA ALA A 739 -38.70 -8.29 9.34
C ALA A 739 -39.28 -8.82 8.01
N GLU A 740 -40.62 -8.88 7.89
CA GLU A 740 -41.32 -9.31 6.66
C GLU A 740 -41.25 -8.26 5.52
N GLU A 741 -41.42 -6.97 5.82
CA GLU A 741 -41.53 -5.91 4.81
C GLU A 741 -40.18 -5.27 4.41
N LEU A 742 -39.22 -5.18 5.34
CA LEU A 742 -37.97 -4.43 5.17
C LEU A 742 -36.70 -5.29 5.32
N GLY A 743 -36.84 -6.59 5.61
CA GLY A 743 -35.76 -7.56 5.67
C GLY A 743 -34.65 -7.20 6.67
N TRP A 744 -33.39 -7.44 6.29
CA TRP A 744 -32.24 -7.23 7.19
C TRP A 744 -32.09 -5.80 7.72
N THR A 745 -32.48 -4.79 6.95
CA THR A 745 -32.27 -3.36 7.31
C THR A 745 -33.05 -2.93 8.55
N SER A 746 -34.20 -3.55 8.81
CA SER A 746 -35.04 -3.22 9.96
C SER A 746 -34.62 -3.96 11.23
N VAL A 747 -33.91 -5.09 11.10
CA VAL A 747 -33.54 -5.95 12.23
C VAL A 747 -32.07 -5.84 12.65
N GLN A 748 -31.25 -5.13 11.87
CA GLN A 748 -29.81 -5.02 12.06
C GLN A 748 -29.39 -4.50 13.45
N HIS A 749 -30.20 -3.65 14.07
CA HIS A 749 -29.88 -2.97 15.34
C HIS A 749 -30.85 -3.31 16.48
N ILE A 750 -31.64 -4.39 16.36
CA ILE A 750 -32.71 -4.72 17.33
C ILE A 750 -32.14 -5.35 18.61
N LEU A 751 -31.05 -6.11 18.51
CA LEU A 751 -30.55 -6.87 19.65
C LEU A 751 -29.82 -5.98 20.66
N ARG A 752 -30.29 -6.02 21.91
CA ARG A 752 -29.70 -5.33 23.05
C ARG A 752 -29.58 -6.26 24.24
N ILE A 753 -28.41 -6.25 24.86
CA ILE A 753 -28.17 -6.87 26.15
C ILE A 753 -28.48 -5.83 27.21
N GLU A 754 -29.59 -5.99 27.92
CA GLU A 754 -30.11 -4.99 28.82
C GLU A 754 -29.59 -5.16 30.26
N ALA A 755 -29.74 -4.10 31.08
CA ALA A 755 -29.80 -4.20 32.53
C ALA A 755 -28.50 -4.59 33.27
N MET A 756 -27.33 -4.24 32.75
CA MET A 756 -26.05 -4.50 33.44
C MET A 756 -25.83 -3.57 34.64
N PRO A 757 -25.22 -4.08 35.74
CA PRO A 757 -25.10 -3.33 36.99
C PRO A 757 -23.96 -2.30 36.99
N SER A 758 -22.97 -2.41 36.09
CA SER A 758 -21.87 -1.44 35.96
C SER A 758 -21.43 -1.22 34.50
N CYS A 759 -20.75 -0.10 34.26
CA CYS A 759 -20.18 0.24 32.95
C CYS A 759 -19.01 -0.69 32.60
N GLU A 760 -18.23 -1.11 33.59
CA GLU A 760 -17.06 -1.97 33.35
C GLU A 760 -17.45 -3.36 32.87
N GLU A 761 -18.51 -3.95 33.43
CA GLU A 761 -19.03 -5.24 32.97
C GLU A 761 -19.56 -5.15 31.54
N ALA A 762 -20.23 -4.05 31.19
CA ALA A 762 -20.69 -3.79 29.82
C ALA A 762 -19.52 -3.62 28.84
N ASN A 763 -18.46 -2.93 29.25
CA ASN A 763 -17.25 -2.75 28.44
C ASN A 763 -16.55 -4.08 28.20
N LEU A 764 -16.32 -4.89 29.24
CA LEU A 764 -15.70 -6.22 29.11
C LEU A 764 -16.49 -7.12 28.18
N LEU A 765 -17.82 -7.16 28.32
CA LEU A 765 -18.67 -7.97 27.46
C LEU A 765 -18.62 -7.47 26.00
N SER A 766 -18.67 -6.16 25.78
CA SER A 766 -18.57 -5.59 24.43
C SER A 766 -17.25 -5.95 23.75
N LEU A 767 -16.12 -5.96 24.49
CA LEU A 767 -14.81 -6.35 23.98
C LEU A 767 -14.76 -7.82 23.59
N VAL A 768 -15.28 -8.70 24.46
CA VAL A 768 -15.37 -10.13 24.20
C VAL A 768 -16.22 -10.41 22.94
N LEU A 769 -17.31 -9.67 22.75
CA LEU A 769 -18.20 -9.83 21.60
C LEU A 769 -17.64 -9.22 20.31
N ASN A 770 -16.87 -8.13 20.38
CA ASN A 770 -16.29 -7.49 19.19
C ASN A 770 -15.19 -8.33 18.52
N TRP A 771 -14.48 -9.19 19.26
CA TRP A 771 -13.22 -9.80 18.79
C TRP A 771 -13.24 -11.32 18.56
N GLY A 772 -14.41 -11.95 18.44
CA GLY A 772 -14.48 -13.40 18.17
C GLY A 772 -14.68 -14.24 19.45
N PRO A 773 -15.37 -15.40 19.39
CA PRO A 773 -15.31 -16.35 20.49
C PRO A 773 -13.98 -17.12 20.45
N LEU A 774 -13.52 -17.58 21.60
CA LEU A 774 -12.41 -18.53 21.67
C LEU A 774 -12.82 -19.86 21.04
N PRO A 775 -11.93 -20.54 20.28
CA PRO A 775 -12.25 -21.79 19.60
C PRO A 775 -12.42 -22.99 20.54
N PHE A 776 -12.08 -22.83 21.83
CA PHE A 776 -12.20 -23.77 22.93
C PHE A 776 -12.10 -23.02 24.26
N GLU A 777 -12.46 -23.68 25.36
CA GLU A 777 -12.32 -23.15 26.72
C GLU A 777 -10.84 -23.11 27.14
N LEU A 778 -10.47 -22.03 27.84
CA LEU A 778 -9.15 -21.81 28.40
C LEU A 778 -9.25 -21.73 29.92
N THR A 779 -8.49 -22.57 30.62
CA THR A 779 -8.44 -22.57 32.10
C THR A 779 -7.07 -22.11 32.59
N ILE A 780 -7.03 -21.22 33.57
CA ILE A 780 -5.79 -20.77 34.21
C ILE A 780 -5.21 -21.93 35.04
N ILE A 781 -3.97 -22.34 34.75
CA ILE A 781 -3.25 -23.39 35.48
C ILE A 781 -2.08 -22.85 36.30
N GLU A 782 -1.49 -21.71 35.91
CA GLU A 782 -0.51 -20.98 36.70
C GLU A 782 -0.88 -19.50 36.71
N GLU A 783 -0.69 -18.85 37.87
CA GLU A 783 -0.95 -17.44 38.08
C GLU A 783 0.14 -16.83 38.98
N GLU A 784 0.70 -15.72 38.53
CA GLU A 784 1.59 -14.88 39.33
C GLU A 784 1.20 -13.40 39.16
N ILE A 785 0.84 -12.75 40.28
CA ILE A 785 0.52 -11.32 40.34
C ILE A 785 1.52 -10.65 41.27
N GLN A 786 2.29 -9.69 40.76
CA GLN A 786 3.28 -8.93 41.54
C GLN A 786 3.11 -7.42 41.33
N PRO A 787 3.32 -6.57 42.36
CA PRO A 787 3.41 -5.13 42.16
C PRO A 787 4.62 -4.80 41.27
N GLU A 788 4.49 -3.82 40.37
CA GLU A 788 5.62 -3.38 39.55
C GLU A 788 6.76 -2.85 40.45
N GLY A 789 7.88 -3.60 40.54
CA GLY A 789 9.09 -3.21 41.27
C GLY A 789 9.60 -4.20 42.34
N GLU A 790 8.84 -5.22 42.74
CA GLU A 790 9.33 -6.27 43.64
C GLU A 790 9.95 -7.43 42.85
N THR A 791 11.26 -7.39 42.61
CA THR A 791 11.98 -8.61 42.23
C THR A 791 11.96 -9.58 43.41
N THR A 792 11.30 -10.73 43.29
CA THR A 792 11.54 -11.85 44.19
C THR A 792 13.01 -12.30 44.05
N PRO A 793 13.75 -12.52 45.15
CA PRO A 793 15.11 -12.99 45.07
C PRO A 793 15.10 -14.42 44.52
N SER A 794 15.65 -14.59 43.32
CA SER A 794 15.94 -15.90 42.73
C SER A 794 16.67 -16.76 43.76
N ALA A 795 16.07 -17.91 44.08
CA ALA A 795 16.70 -18.94 44.88
C ALA A 795 17.94 -19.44 44.13
N LEU A 796 19.11 -18.93 44.52
CA LEU A 796 20.40 -19.53 44.21
C LEU A 796 20.39 -20.95 44.75
N VAL A 797 20.34 -21.91 43.83
CA VAL A 797 20.66 -23.30 44.08
C VAL A 797 22.06 -23.35 44.67
N SER A 798 22.11 -23.75 45.94
CA SER A 798 23.31 -24.08 46.67
C SER A 798 24.04 -25.23 45.98
N THR A 799 25.20 -24.96 45.39
CA THR A 799 26.18 -26.00 45.08
C THR A 799 26.74 -26.55 46.39
N GLN A 800 26.33 -27.77 46.75
CA GLN A 800 26.97 -28.53 47.81
C GLN A 800 28.42 -28.82 47.42
N SER A 801 29.30 -28.45 48.34
CA SER A 801 30.65 -28.95 48.48
C SER A 801 30.64 -30.43 48.84
N GLU A 802 31.15 -31.29 47.96
CA GLU A 802 31.70 -32.58 48.38
C GLU A 802 33.22 -32.56 48.23
N VAL A 803 33.86 -32.67 49.39
CA VAL A 803 35.26 -32.99 49.58
C VAL A 803 35.43 -34.47 49.24
N HIS A 804 36.24 -34.79 48.22
CA HIS A 804 36.99 -36.04 48.18
C HIS A 804 38.45 -35.75 47.83
N ALA A 805 39.30 -36.02 48.81
CA ALA A 805 40.75 -36.03 48.71
C ALA A 805 41.24 -37.37 48.12
N GLY A 806 42.40 -37.34 47.47
CA GLY A 806 43.19 -38.51 47.08
C GLY A 806 43.50 -38.52 45.59
N SER A 807 44.52 -37.81 45.11
CA SER A 807 45.93 -38.21 45.05
C SER A 807 46.27 -39.16 43.90
N ASP A 808 47.25 -38.71 43.09
CA ASP A 808 48.26 -39.51 42.39
C ASP A 808 47.81 -40.37 41.19
N GLN A 809 48.15 -39.98 39.95
CA GLN A 809 49.46 -40.19 39.30
C GLN A 809 49.38 -40.00 37.78
N LEU A 810 50.38 -39.27 37.26
CA LEU A 810 50.92 -39.18 35.88
C LEU A 810 50.10 -38.53 34.77
#